data_AF-A0A1S3QH67-F1
#
_entry.id   AF-A0A1S3QH67-F1
#
_cell.length_a   1.000
_cell.length_b   1.000
_cell.length_c   1.000
_cell.angle_alpha   90.00
_cell.angle_beta   90.00
_cell.angle_gamma   90.00
#
_symmetry.space_group_name_H-M   'P 1'
#
loop_
_entity.id
_entity.type
_entity.pdbx_description
1 polymer ?
#
loop_
_entity_poly.entity_id
_entity_poly.type
_entity_poly.pdbx_seq_one_letter_code
_entity_poly.pdbx_strand_id
1 'polypeptide(L)'
;MTLFEEYIYWTDWETKSINRCHKTLGINKTTLITTLHRPMDIHIYHPYRQPEVFNHPCQTDNGGCSNLCLLSPGGGYKCACPTNFYLANDGHTCMSNCTASQFVCKNDKCIPFWWKCDTEDDCGDRSDEPAECPKFRCRPGQFQCGTGICTNPAYICDGDNDCQDNSDEANCDIHVCLPSQFKCSHPSRCIPGIFRCNGQDNCGEGEDETDCPEVTCAPTQFQCAITKRCIPRVWVCDRDNDCVDGSDEPANCTQMTCGVDEFRCKDSGRCIPARWKCDGEDDCGDSSDEPKEECDERTCEPYQFRCKNNRCVPGRWQCDYDNDCGDNSDEDKCVPRQCSESEFACTNGRCIAGRWKCDGDHDCADGSDEDGCDLKCDSDQFQCKNGHCIPNRWRCDADADCLDGSDEEKCHIAVERHCPLDDFQCNNTLCKPLAWKCDGEDDCGDNSDENPDECRRFQCPPTRSFRCQNDRVCLKVSKQCDGVDNCGDNSDELNCQPPPAQPTCDKDEFLCANGRCISSSLRCNFFNDCEDYGSDEIHCKTDTKLNDCRSNRTLCGDGDEAHCVSNLTDSFCSCKPGFQKTAHNTCEDKNECKQFGVCSHMCNNTKGSYKCSCHKHFTRINDTCKVDNQNSSRQVLYIADDNEIRSLDPGMPNWRYEQSFQGDANVRIDAMDLHVKTNRIYWTNWHTGRISSYELPSSSSSSSSGTSSNTRRNRRHSEGGVTTLEIVGHLNMPRGIAVDWVAGNLYWTESGRDVIEVAQLSGQHRKTLISGMIDEPNAIVVDPQRG
;
A
#
# COMPACT_ATOMS: atom_id res chain seq x y z
N MET A 1 9.61 10.28 5.85
CA MET A 1 9.14 10.86 7.14
C MET A 1 9.71 10.05 8.30
N THR A 2 10.12 10.67 9.40
CA THR A 2 10.75 9.97 10.54
C THR A 2 10.34 10.55 11.91
N LEU A 3 10.49 9.74 12.96
CA LEU A 3 10.09 10.07 14.34
C LEU A 3 11.27 9.92 15.30
N PHE A 4 11.51 10.93 16.14
CA PHE A 4 12.45 10.82 17.25
C PHE A 4 12.02 11.67 18.45
N GLU A 5 12.09 11.08 19.65
CA GLU A 5 11.64 11.69 20.91
C GLU A 5 10.18 12.19 20.84
N GLU A 6 9.96 13.50 20.95
CA GLU A 6 8.65 14.18 20.95
C GLU A 6 8.25 14.68 19.57
N TYR A 7 9.14 14.59 18.59
CA TYR A 7 8.98 15.27 17.32
C TYR A 7 8.85 14.29 16.15
N ILE A 8 7.97 14.67 15.22
CA ILE A 8 7.89 14.08 13.90
C ILE A 8 8.59 15.03 12.92
N TYR A 9 9.31 14.45 11.97
CA TYR A 9 10.09 15.15 10.94
C TYR A 9 9.65 14.63 9.58
N TRP A 10 9.35 15.53 8.65
CA TRP A 10 8.98 15.13 7.30
C TRP A 10 9.56 16.08 6.26
N THR A 11 9.74 15.53 5.08
CA THR A 11 10.08 16.26 3.87
C THR A 11 8.79 16.59 3.13
N ASP A 12 8.76 17.76 2.52
CA ASP A 12 7.69 18.18 1.65
C ASP A 12 8.33 18.57 0.31
N TRP A 13 8.04 17.75 -0.69
CA TRP A 13 8.53 17.91 -2.06
C TRP A 13 7.89 19.09 -2.81
N GLU A 14 6.67 19.51 -2.45
CA GLU A 14 5.97 20.63 -3.10
C GLU A 14 6.52 21.96 -2.60
N THR A 15 6.66 22.09 -1.28
CA THR A 15 7.22 23.30 -0.65
C THR A 15 8.74 23.28 -0.60
N LYS A 16 9.38 22.21 -1.09
CA LYS A 16 10.82 21.95 -1.04
C LYS A 16 11.39 22.25 0.35
N SER A 17 10.78 21.67 1.38
CA SER A 17 11.09 22.02 2.76
C SER A 17 11.14 20.80 3.68
N ILE A 18 11.88 20.95 4.78
CA ILE A 18 11.95 19.97 5.86
C ILE A 18 11.25 20.58 7.05
N ASN A 19 10.25 19.88 7.58
CA ASN A 19 9.39 20.38 8.64
C ASN A 19 9.42 19.47 9.87
N ARG A 20 9.05 20.04 11.03
CA ARG A 20 8.94 19.33 12.30
C ARG A 20 7.77 19.85 13.12
N CYS A 21 7.04 18.96 13.79
CA CYS A 21 6.02 19.32 14.78
C CYS A 21 5.97 18.32 15.95
N HIS A 22 5.19 18.63 16.99
CA HIS A 22 5.02 17.75 18.15
C HIS A 22 4.15 16.53 17.80
N LYS A 23 4.67 15.31 18.00
CA LYS A 23 4.08 14.07 17.48
C LYS A 23 2.65 13.76 17.96
N THR A 24 2.27 14.18 19.18
CA THR A 24 0.94 13.88 19.76
C THR A 24 -0.04 15.04 19.71
N LEU A 25 0.46 16.28 19.65
CA LEU A 25 -0.37 17.49 19.78
C LEU A 25 -0.53 18.21 18.44
N GLY A 26 0.33 17.92 17.45
CA GLY A 26 0.35 18.63 16.17
C GLY A 26 0.85 20.08 16.26
N ILE A 27 1.05 20.62 17.46
CA ILE A 27 1.51 21.99 17.71
C ILE A 27 3.01 22.17 17.41
N ASN A 28 3.46 23.44 17.40
CA ASN A 28 4.85 23.82 17.18
C ASN A 28 5.40 23.34 15.83
N LYS A 29 4.60 23.47 14.75
CA LYS A 29 5.07 23.28 13.38
C LYS A 29 6.17 24.31 13.11
N THR A 30 7.35 23.81 12.74
CA THR A 30 8.53 24.60 12.45
C THR A 30 9.15 24.08 11.17
N THR A 31 9.41 24.98 10.23
CA THR A 31 10.21 24.67 9.04
C THR A 31 11.67 24.77 9.43
N LEU A 32 12.39 23.66 9.28
CA LEU A 32 13.78 23.52 9.67
C LEU A 32 14.69 24.17 8.62
N ILE A 33 14.46 23.80 7.36
CA ILE A 33 15.25 24.19 6.20
C ILE A 33 14.32 24.22 4.98
N THR A 34 14.53 25.20 4.11
CA THR A 34 14.03 25.20 2.73
C THR A 34 15.18 24.83 1.78
N THR A 35 14.92 23.90 0.87
CA THR A 35 15.88 23.38 -0.10
C THR A 35 15.53 23.90 -1.50
N LEU A 36 16.52 23.91 -2.40
CA LEU A 36 16.28 24.27 -3.81
C LEU A 36 15.77 23.06 -4.62
N HIS A 37 16.13 21.85 -4.20
CA HIS A 37 15.72 20.60 -4.84
C HIS A 37 14.59 19.92 -4.03
N ARG A 38 13.98 18.89 -4.62
CA ARG A 38 12.87 18.14 -4.02
C ARG A 38 13.41 17.10 -3.03
N PRO A 39 13.18 17.26 -1.72
CA PRO A 39 13.63 16.28 -0.75
C PRO A 39 12.68 15.07 -0.76
N MET A 40 13.21 13.91 -1.14
CA MET A 40 12.40 12.70 -1.34
C MET A 40 12.19 11.92 -0.05
N ASP A 41 13.22 11.85 0.81
CA ASP A 41 13.14 11.08 2.05
C ASP A 41 14.01 11.63 3.19
N ILE A 42 13.68 11.26 4.43
CA ILE A 42 14.35 11.72 5.65
C ILE A 42 14.37 10.63 6.72
N HIS A 43 15.58 10.32 7.20
CA HIS A 43 15.81 9.30 8.24
C HIS A 43 16.67 9.84 9.38
N ILE A 44 16.33 9.44 10.61
CA ILE A 44 17.07 9.82 11.80
C ILE A 44 18.14 8.79 12.14
N TYR A 45 19.40 9.24 12.17
CA TYR A 45 20.53 8.47 12.63
C TYR A 45 20.69 8.62 14.14
N HIS A 46 20.42 7.54 14.86
CA HIS A 46 20.68 7.42 16.30
C HIS A 46 20.78 5.94 16.72
N PRO A 47 21.77 5.53 17.54
CA PRO A 47 21.91 4.14 17.99
C PRO A 47 20.65 3.55 18.63
N TYR A 48 19.89 4.35 19.37
CA TYR A 48 18.65 3.87 20.01
C TYR A 48 17.47 3.65 19.07
N ARG A 49 17.57 4.03 17.79
CA ARG A 49 16.58 3.63 16.77
C ARG A 49 16.76 2.19 16.34
N GLN A 50 17.98 1.67 16.45
CA GLN A 50 18.36 0.31 16.13
C GLN A 50 18.99 -0.34 17.38
N PRO A 51 18.20 -0.54 18.45
CA PRO A 51 18.71 -1.11 19.69
C PRO A 51 19.20 -2.55 19.44
N GLU A 52 20.24 -2.94 20.16
CA GLU A 52 20.74 -4.32 20.11
C GLU A 52 19.70 -5.28 20.69
N VAL A 53 19.29 -6.25 19.88
CA VAL A 53 18.47 -7.38 20.31
C VAL A 53 19.41 -8.54 20.59
N PHE A 54 19.41 -9.04 21.82
CA PHE A 54 20.26 -10.17 22.22
C PHE A 54 19.50 -11.50 22.11
N ASN A 55 20.20 -12.58 21.77
CA ASN A 55 19.67 -13.95 21.71
C ASN A 55 18.55 -14.15 20.68
N HIS A 56 18.55 -13.39 19.58
CA HIS A 56 17.62 -13.64 18.48
C HIS A 56 18.07 -14.88 17.68
N PRO A 57 17.15 -15.66 17.09
CA PRO A 57 17.51 -16.93 16.46
C PRO A 57 18.51 -16.81 15.30
N CYS A 58 18.40 -15.73 14.50
CA CYS A 58 19.30 -15.48 13.37
C CYS A 58 20.72 -14.99 13.78
N GLN A 59 21.00 -14.80 15.07
CA GLN A 59 22.27 -14.20 15.54
C GLN A 59 23.45 -15.17 15.39
N THR A 60 23.22 -16.45 15.67
CA THR A 60 24.25 -17.50 15.62
C THR A 60 24.05 -18.30 14.35
N ASP A 61 25.07 -18.33 13.49
CA ASP A 61 25.08 -19.14 12.26
C ASP A 61 23.84 -18.91 11.36
N ASN A 62 23.34 -17.66 11.27
CA ASN A 62 22.14 -17.31 10.52
C ASN A 62 20.89 -18.14 10.91
N GLY A 63 20.79 -18.57 12.17
CA GLY A 63 19.73 -19.46 12.63
C GLY A 63 19.82 -20.88 12.06
N GLY A 64 20.98 -21.29 11.55
CA GLY A 64 21.15 -22.53 10.79
C GLY A 64 20.55 -22.49 9.39
N CYS A 65 20.08 -21.34 8.92
CA CYS A 65 19.55 -21.18 7.57
C CYS A 65 20.70 -21.03 6.56
N SER A 66 20.66 -21.80 5.46
CA SER A 66 21.72 -21.71 4.45
C SER A 66 21.75 -20.37 3.72
N ASN A 67 20.59 -19.71 3.55
CA ASN A 67 20.46 -18.46 2.78
C ASN A 67 19.79 -17.34 3.61
N LEU A 68 18.45 -17.23 3.62
CA LEU A 68 17.75 -16.17 4.36
C LEU A 68 17.20 -16.69 5.68
N CYS A 69 17.42 -15.92 6.76
CA CYS A 69 16.76 -16.10 8.05
C CYS A 69 15.77 -14.96 8.26
N LEU A 70 14.47 -15.27 8.26
CA LEU A 70 13.40 -14.29 8.44
C LEU A 70 12.81 -14.45 9.84
N LEU A 71 12.80 -13.38 10.63
CA LEU A 71 12.15 -13.39 11.95
C LEU A 71 10.63 -13.49 11.78
N SER A 72 9.96 -14.15 12.72
CA SER A 72 8.51 -14.33 12.69
C SER A 72 7.85 -13.84 13.98
N PRO A 73 6.58 -13.41 13.93
CA PRO A 73 5.84 -12.96 15.11
C PRO A 73 5.87 -13.97 16.26
N GLY A 74 6.26 -13.53 17.46
CA GLY A 74 6.33 -14.36 18.65
C GLY A 74 7.73 -14.91 19.00
N GLY A 75 8.79 -14.39 18.37
CA GLY A 75 10.18 -14.74 18.68
C GLY A 75 10.70 -16.00 17.98
N GLY A 76 9.93 -16.53 17.02
CA GLY A 76 10.38 -17.58 16.10
C GLY A 76 11.16 -17.02 14.91
N TYR A 77 11.61 -17.92 14.04
CA TYR A 77 12.21 -17.58 12.75
C TYR A 77 11.87 -18.66 11.72
N LYS A 78 11.98 -18.31 10.45
CA LYS A 78 11.79 -19.22 9.32
C LYS A 78 12.95 -19.05 8.34
N CYS A 79 13.55 -20.18 7.95
CA CYS A 79 14.51 -20.17 6.85
C CYS A 79 13.77 -20.02 5.53
N ALA A 80 14.27 -19.13 4.68
CA ALA A 80 13.71 -18.88 3.37
C ALA A 80 14.79 -19.03 2.29
N CYS A 81 14.40 -19.65 1.19
CA CYS A 81 15.28 -19.81 0.05
C CYS A 81 15.06 -18.70 -1.00
N PRO A 82 16.13 -18.31 -1.72
CA PRO A 82 16.06 -17.40 -2.85
C PRO A 82 15.06 -17.87 -3.91
N THR A 83 14.67 -16.96 -4.81
CA THR A 83 13.85 -17.30 -5.97
C THR A 83 14.53 -18.42 -6.77
N ASN A 84 13.77 -19.46 -7.13
CA ASN A 84 14.23 -20.72 -7.79
C ASN A 84 14.95 -21.76 -6.89
N PHE A 85 14.94 -21.58 -5.57
CA PHE A 85 15.40 -22.59 -4.61
C PHE A 85 14.25 -22.99 -3.69
N TYR A 86 14.20 -24.27 -3.30
CA TYR A 86 13.25 -24.75 -2.30
C TYR A 86 13.96 -25.13 -1.00
N LEU A 87 13.22 -25.04 0.11
CA LEU A 87 13.72 -25.42 1.43
C LEU A 87 13.66 -26.94 1.56
N ALA A 88 14.79 -27.57 1.86
CA ALA A 88 14.88 -29.00 2.04
C ALA A 88 14.07 -29.48 3.26
N ASN A 89 13.88 -30.80 3.36
CA ASN A 89 13.11 -31.43 4.46
C ASN A 89 13.68 -31.16 5.85
N ASP A 90 14.93 -30.72 5.96
CA ASP A 90 15.54 -30.29 7.22
C ASP A 90 15.04 -28.93 7.70
N GLY A 91 14.33 -28.16 6.85
CA GLY A 91 13.83 -26.82 7.17
C GLY A 91 14.91 -25.74 7.21
N HIS A 92 16.13 -26.05 6.77
CA HIS A 92 17.33 -25.22 6.96
C HIS A 92 18.16 -25.02 5.70
N THR A 93 18.29 -26.06 4.87
CA THR A 93 19.11 -26.00 3.66
C THR A 93 18.28 -25.68 2.43
N CYS A 94 18.83 -24.84 1.56
CA CYS A 94 18.23 -24.51 0.28
C CYS A 94 18.83 -25.38 -0.82
N MET A 95 17.98 -26.15 -1.48
CA MET A 95 18.36 -26.96 -2.64
C MET A 95 17.95 -26.23 -3.91
N SER A 96 18.84 -26.24 -4.90
CA SER A 96 18.55 -25.72 -6.24
C SER A 96 17.40 -26.51 -6.84
N ASN A 97 16.40 -25.81 -7.37
CA ASN A 97 15.32 -26.44 -8.12
C ASN A 97 15.78 -26.79 -9.54
N CYS A 98 16.95 -27.43 -9.69
CA CYS A 98 17.35 -27.97 -10.98
C CYS A 98 16.65 -29.32 -11.16
N THR A 99 15.88 -29.50 -12.23
CA THR A 99 15.36 -30.82 -12.59
C THR A 99 16.52 -31.75 -13.00
N ALA A 100 16.31 -33.08 -12.95
CA ALA A 100 17.32 -34.05 -13.41
C ALA A 100 17.76 -33.87 -14.89
N SER A 101 17.00 -33.07 -15.65
CA SER A 101 17.27 -32.63 -17.03
C SER A 101 18.03 -31.30 -17.15
N GLN A 102 18.56 -30.74 -16.06
CA GLN A 102 19.30 -29.48 -16.08
C GLN A 102 20.76 -29.68 -15.62
N PHE A 103 21.69 -29.05 -16.32
CA PHE A 103 23.09 -28.96 -15.94
C PHE A 103 23.26 -27.86 -14.89
N VAL A 104 23.94 -28.21 -13.79
CA VAL A 104 24.26 -27.28 -12.71
C VAL A 104 25.61 -26.63 -13.03
N CYS A 105 25.58 -25.34 -13.32
CA CYS A 105 26.77 -24.51 -13.48
C CYS A 105 27.55 -24.42 -12.15
N LYS A 106 28.84 -24.04 -12.16
CA LYS A 106 29.62 -23.89 -10.92
C LYS A 106 29.19 -22.69 -10.07
N ASN A 107 28.44 -21.75 -10.63
CA ASN A 107 27.78 -20.65 -9.95
C ASN A 107 26.34 -20.98 -9.51
N ASP A 108 25.99 -22.28 -9.46
CA ASP A 108 24.68 -22.79 -9.05
C ASP A 108 23.48 -22.34 -9.93
N LYS A 109 23.76 -21.83 -11.15
CA LYS A 109 22.76 -21.57 -12.19
C LYS A 109 22.36 -22.89 -12.89
N CYS A 110 21.06 -23.13 -13.05
CA CYS A 110 20.56 -24.28 -13.81
C CYS A 110 20.40 -23.89 -15.29
N ILE A 111 21.06 -24.60 -16.21
CA ILE A 111 20.79 -24.51 -17.65
C ILE A 111 20.25 -25.86 -18.15
N PRO A 112 19.48 -25.93 -19.23
CA PRO A 112 19.10 -27.21 -19.83
C PRO A 112 20.32 -28.06 -20.18
N PHE A 113 20.26 -29.38 -20.01
CA PHE A 113 21.43 -30.23 -20.24
C PHE A 113 21.95 -30.20 -21.68
N TRP A 114 21.10 -29.85 -22.66
CA TRP A 114 21.46 -29.71 -24.07
C TRP A 114 22.13 -28.37 -24.42
N TRP A 115 22.20 -27.42 -23.48
CA TRP A 115 23.00 -26.19 -23.59
C TRP A 115 24.45 -26.38 -23.13
N LYS A 116 24.79 -27.57 -22.64
CA LYS A 116 26.18 -27.89 -22.32
C LYS A 116 26.97 -28.12 -23.62
N CYS A 117 28.09 -27.41 -23.78
CA CYS A 117 28.95 -27.48 -24.96
C CYS A 117 28.28 -27.02 -26.27
N ASP A 118 27.40 -26.01 -26.24
CA ASP A 118 26.64 -25.54 -27.41
C ASP A 118 27.22 -24.29 -28.11
N THR A 119 28.40 -23.82 -27.70
CA THR A 119 29.16 -22.66 -28.20
C THR A 119 28.73 -21.29 -27.66
N GLU A 120 27.74 -21.25 -26.74
CA GLU A 120 27.37 -20.05 -25.99
C GLU A 120 27.70 -20.20 -24.48
N ASP A 121 28.09 -19.08 -23.84
CA ASP A 121 28.36 -19.03 -22.38
C ASP A 121 27.05 -18.74 -21.64
N ASP A 122 26.21 -19.78 -21.52
CA ASP A 122 24.92 -19.71 -20.86
C ASP A 122 25.06 -19.68 -19.33
N CYS A 123 26.12 -20.28 -18.78
CA CYS A 123 26.40 -20.19 -17.35
C CYS A 123 26.89 -18.79 -16.92
N GLY A 124 27.48 -18.00 -17.84
CA GLY A 124 28.11 -16.70 -17.56
C GLY A 124 29.48 -16.79 -16.86
N ASP A 125 29.92 -18.01 -16.53
CA ASP A 125 31.21 -18.35 -15.94
C ASP A 125 32.00 -19.37 -16.78
N ARG A 126 31.51 -19.70 -17.99
CA ARG A 126 32.00 -20.74 -18.92
C ARG A 126 32.10 -22.15 -18.33
N SER A 127 31.31 -22.46 -17.30
CA SER A 127 31.30 -23.79 -16.70
C SER A 127 30.68 -24.87 -17.60
N ASP A 128 29.79 -24.45 -18.48
CA ASP A 128 29.15 -25.21 -19.56
C ASP A 128 30.06 -25.45 -20.77
N GLU A 129 31.13 -24.67 -20.94
CA GLU A 129 32.04 -24.72 -22.10
C GLU A 129 33.52 -25.06 -21.78
N PRO A 130 33.83 -26.21 -21.15
CA PRO A 130 35.21 -26.60 -20.92
C PRO A 130 35.98 -26.90 -22.23
N ALA A 131 37.30 -26.70 -22.21
CA ALA A 131 38.19 -26.92 -23.36
C ALA A 131 38.20 -28.37 -23.93
N GLU A 132 37.58 -29.32 -23.23
CA GLU A 132 37.41 -30.72 -23.60
C GLU A 132 36.06 -31.00 -24.32
N CYS A 133 35.26 -29.97 -24.64
CA CYS A 133 33.99 -30.15 -25.36
C CYS A 133 34.18 -30.64 -26.81
N PRO A 134 33.33 -31.57 -27.30
CA PRO A 134 33.32 -31.96 -28.71
C PRO A 134 32.88 -30.80 -29.61
N LYS A 135 33.32 -30.78 -30.88
CA LYS A 135 32.97 -29.71 -31.82
C LYS A 135 31.47 -29.70 -32.11
N PHE A 136 30.78 -28.67 -31.61
CA PHE A 136 29.36 -28.45 -31.89
C PHE A 136 29.15 -28.04 -33.35
N ARG A 137 28.15 -28.60 -34.04
CA ARG A 137 27.84 -28.31 -35.46
C ARG A 137 26.39 -27.87 -35.69
N CYS A 138 25.58 -27.81 -34.63
CA CYS A 138 24.16 -27.46 -34.66
C CYS A 138 23.93 -25.97 -34.40
N ARG A 139 22.70 -25.50 -34.63
CA ARG A 139 22.33 -24.12 -34.26
C ARG A 139 22.22 -24.01 -32.73
N PRO A 140 22.51 -22.84 -32.13
CA PRO A 140 22.31 -22.63 -30.69
C PRO A 140 20.88 -23.01 -30.26
N GLY A 141 20.76 -23.74 -29.14
CA GLY A 141 19.48 -24.23 -28.62
C GLY A 141 18.92 -25.53 -29.22
N GLN A 142 19.65 -26.23 -30.12
CA GLN A 142 19.27 -27.57 -30.62
C GLN A 142 20.05 -28.68 -29.90
N PHE A 143 19.46 -29.88 -29.77
CA PHE A 143 20.16 -31.04 -29.23
C PHE A 143 21.05 -31.67 -30.30
N GLN A 144 22.33 -31.89 -29.97
CA GLN A 144 23.28 -32.56 -30.86
C GLN A 144 23.43 -34.04 -30.49
N CYS A 145 23.00 -34.92 -31.40
CA CYS A 145 23.13 -36.37 -31.28
C CYS A 145 24.60 -36.81 -31.29
N GLY A 146 24.90 -38.03 -30.81
CA GLY A 146 26.26 -38.60 -30.82
C GLY A 146 26.88 -38.70 -32.22
N THR A 147 26.06 -38.86 -33.25
CA THR A 147 26.43 -38.83 -34.68
C THR A 147 26.65 -37.44 -35.27
N GLY A 148 26.29 -36.36 -34.56
CA GLY A 148 26.37 -34.97 -35.04
C GLY A 148 25.15 -34.48 -35.84
N ILE A 149 24.04 -35.23 -35.81
CA ILE A 149 22.72 -34.81 -36.30
C ILE A 149 22.06 -33.89 -35.25
N CYS A 150 21.23 -32.94 -35.67
CA CYS A 150 20.60 -31.95 -34.79
C CYS A 150 19.09 -32.21 -34.70
N THR A 151 18.56 -32.34 -33.48
CA THR A 151 17.13 -32.53 -33.22
C THR A 151 16.55 -31.41 -32.36
N ASN A 152 15.23 -31.25 -32.37
CA ASN A 152 14.52 -30.27 -31.55
C ASN A 152 14.34 -30.83 -30.13
N PRO A 153 14.51 -30.01 -29.07
CA PRO A 153 14.23 -30.45 -27.69
C PRO A 153 12.85 -31.11 -27.44
N ALA A 154 11.85 -30.81 -28.28
CA ALA A 154 10.53 -31.43 -28.19
C ALA A 154 10.48 -32.90 -28.66
N TYR A 155 11.48 -33.36 -29.44
CA TYR A 155 11.63 -34.72 -29.97
C TYR A 155 12.65 -35.54 -29.17
N ILE A 156 12.93 -35.14 -27.94
CA ILE A 156 13.77 -35.90 -27.02
C ILE A 156 12.83 -36.79 -26.21
N CYS A 157 13.05 -38.11 -26.27
CA CYS A 157 12.25 -39.10 -25.55
C CYS A 157 10.79 -39.11 -25.97
N ASP A 158 10.47 -38.86 -27.23
CA ASP A 158 9.09 -38.94 -27.74
C ASP A 158 8.71 -40.35 -28.23
N GLY A 159 9.70 -41.24 -28.31
CA GLY A 159 9.57 -42.64 -28.71
C GLY A 159 10.01 -42.90 -30.15
N ASP A 160 10.43 -41.87 -30.90
CA ASP A 160 10.95 -41.97 -32.26
C ASP A 160 12.47 -41.77 -32.28
N ASN A 161 13.18 -42.53 -33.12
CA ASN A 161 14.65 -42.39 -33.27
C ASN A 161 14.97 -41.32 -34.33
N ASP A 162 14.88 -40.06 -33.93
CA ASP A 162 15.23 -38.89 -34.76
C ASP A 162 16.75 -38.71 -34.92
N CYS A 163 17.54 -39.15 -33.94
CA CYS A 163 18.99 -39.07 -33.96
C CYS A 163 19.67 -40.18 -34.80
N GLN A 164 18.92 -41.16 -35.30
CA GLN A 164 19.38 -42.37 -36.03
C GLN A 164 20.32 -43.31 -35.25
N ASP A 165 20.89 -42.84 -34.13
CA ASP A 165 21.78 -43.57 -33.22
C ASP A 165 21.13 -43.85 -31.84
N ASN A 166 19.83 -43.56 -31.69
CA ASN A 166 19.07 -43.60 -30.43
C ASN A 166 19.63 -42.67 -29.32
N SER A 167 20.43 -41.64 -29.62
CA SER A 167 20.95 -40.72 -28.58
C SER A 167 19.85 -39.91 -27.89
N ASP A 168 18.81 -39.56 -28.63
CA ASP A 168 17.57 -38.92 -28.18
C ASP A 168 16.71 -39.80 -27.27
N GLU A 169 16.75 -41.12 -27.48
CA GLU A 169 15.95 -42.11 -26.74
C GLU A 169 16.74 -42.86 -25.64
N ALA A 170 18.05 -42.59 -25.49
CA ALA A 170 18.93 -43.36 -24.60
C ALA A 170 18.82 -42.98 -23.11
N ASN A 171 18.24 -41.83 -22.78
CA ASN A 171 18.31 -41.25 -21.42
C ASN A 171 16.95 -40.77 -20.86
N CYS A 172 15.87 -41.44 -21.26
CA CYS A 172 14.50 -41.03 -20.98
C CYS A 172 14.01 -41.34 -19.56
N ASP A 173 14.67 -42.28 -18.88
CA ASP A 173 14.36 -42.61 -17.49
C ASP A 173 14.59 -41.42 -16.54
N ILE A 174 15.64 -40.63 -16.79
CA ILE A 174 15.99 -39.45 -15.97
C ILE A 174 15.53 -38.11 -16.59
N HIS A 175 15.09 -38.11 -17.85
CA HIS A 175 14.61 -36.91 -18.54
C HIS A 175 13.30 -36.41 -17.92
N VAL A 176 13.17 -35.09 -17.73
CA VAL A 176 11.92 -34.43 -17.30
C VAL A 176 11.36 -33.73 -18.52
N CYS A 177 10.16 -34.14 -18.95
CA CYS A 177 9.48 -33.58 -20.11
C CYS A 177 9.19 -32.08 -19.92
N LEU A 178 8.95 -31.37 -21.03
CA LEU A 178 8.59 -29.94 -20.99
C LEU A 178 7.31 -29.71 -20.16
N PRO A 179 7.08 -28.50 -19.58
CA PRO A 179 5.85 -28.20 -18.81
C PRO A 179 4.54 -28.43 -19.57
N SER A 180 4.59 -28.50 -20.90
CA SER A 180 3.48 -28.79 -21.80
C SER A 180 3.36 -30.28 -22.22
N GLN A 181 4.12 -31.17 -21.61
CA GLN A 181 4.21 -32.60 -21.93
C GLN A 181 4.05 -33.48 -20.66
N PHE A 182 3.45 -34.66 -20.81
CA PHE A 182 3.27 -35.68 -19.79
C PHE A 182 4.29 -36.81 -19.97
N LYS A 183 4.87 -37.32 -18.87
CA LYS A 183 5.85 -38.42 -18.87
C LYS A 183 5.16 -39.74 -18.59
N CYS A 184 5.19 -40.66 -19.56
CA CYS A 184 4.83 -42.07 -19.36
C CYS A 184 5.95 -42.78 -18.58
N SER A 185 5.62 -43.75 -17.73
CA SER A 185 6.64 -44.52 -16.98
C SER A 185 7.14 -45.71 -17.79
N HIS A 186 6.26 -46.37 -18.56
CA HIS A 186 6.57 -47.58 -19.32
C HIS A 186 5.92 -47.59 -20.72
N PRO A 187 6.68 -47.38 -21.82
CA PRO A 187 8.07 -46.94 -21.86
C PRO A 187 8.24 -45.50 -21.35
N SER A 188 9.41 -45.14 -20.83
CA SER A 188 9.72 -43.77 -20.41
C SER A 188 9.73 -42.83 -21.62
N ARG A 189 8.59 -42.21 -21.94
CA ARG A 189 8.39 -41.31 -23.09
C ARG A 189 7.58 -40.07 -22.71
N CYS A 190 7.79 -38.98 -23.43
CA CYS A 190 7.12 -37.71 -23.27
C CYS A 190 6.00 -37.56 -24.33
N ILE A 191 4.75 -37.49 -23.89
CA ILE A 191 3.60 -37.20 -24.76
C ILE A 191 3.14 -35.75 -24.57
N PRO A 192 2.61 -35.07 -25.59
CA PRO A 192 1.98 -33.76 -25.39
C PRO A 192 0.87 -33.78 -24.33
N GLY A 193 0.76 -32.74 -23.50
CA GLY A 193 -0.15 -32.70 -22.35
C GLY A 193 -1.64 -32.79 -22.69
N ILE A 194 -2.00 -32.59 -23.97
CA ILE A 194 -3.36 -32.82 -24.51
C ILE A 194 -3.75 -34.31 -24.57
N PHE A 195 -2.76 -35.21 -24.50
CA PHE A 195 -2.96 -36.66 -24.52
C PHE A 195 -3.07 -37.29 -23.13
N ARG A 196 -3.11 -36.48 -22.07
CA ARG A 196 -3.33 -36.96 -20.71
C ARG A 196 -4.82 -36.93 -20.36
N CYS A 197 -5.39 -38.05 -19.91
CA CYS A 197 -6.80 -38.17 -19.50
C CYS A 197 -7.79 -37.79 -20.61
N ASN A 198 -7.50 -38.16 -21.86
CA ASN A 198 -8.32 -37.89 -23.04
C ASN A 198 -9.13 -39.10 -23.51
N GLY A 199 -9.06 -40.23 -22.80
CA GLY A 199 -9.71 -41.49 -23.11
C GLY A 199 -9.01 -42.34 -24.18
N GLN A 200 -7.78 -42.00 -24.55
CA GLN A 200 -6.94 -42.78 -25.48
C GLN A 200 -5.68 -43.26 -24.75
N ASP A 201 -5.34 -44.53 -24.88
CA ASP A 201 -4.10 -45.08 -24.33
C ASP A 201 -2.90 -44.67 -25.19
N ASN A 202 -2.30 -43.53 -24.85
CA ASN A 202 -1.12 -42.99 -25.51
C ASN A 202 0.18 -43.42 -24.82
N CYS A 203 0.16 -43.88 -23.56
CA CYS A 203 1.33 -44.41 -22.85
C CYS A 203 1.58 -45.92 -23.01
N GLY A 204 0.65 -46.68 -23.59
CA GLY A 204 0.79 -48.10 -23.92
C GLY A 204 0.34 -49.08 -22.82
N GLU A 205 0.32 -48.64 -21.55
CA GLU A 205 -0.30 -49.35 -20.43
C GLU A 205 -1.49 -48.58 -19.82
N GLY A 206 -1.96 -47.52 -20.50
CA GLY A 206 -3.05 -46.66 -20.04
C GLY A 206 -2.68 -45.79 -18.83
N GLU A 207 -1.40 -45.62 -18.52
CA GLU A 207 -0.94 -44.81 -17.38
C GLU A 207 -1.42 -43.35 -17.47
N ASP A 208 -1.48 -42.81 -18.68
CA ASP A 208 -2.01 -41.48 -19.01
C ASP A 208 -3.51 -41.32 -18.69
N GLU A 209 -4.21 -42.43 -18.45
CA GLU A 209 -5.63 -42.50 -18.09
C GLU A 209 -5.84 -42.95 -16.62
N THR A 210 -4.76 -43.20 -15.88
CA THR A 210 -4.81 -43.61 -14.47
C THR A 210 -4.16 -42.55 -13.59
N ASP A 211 -4.74 -42.23 -12.44
CA ASP A 211 -4.25 -41.17 -11.54
C ASP A 211 -4.26 -39.75 -12.17
N CYS A 212 -5.38 -39.41 -12.81
CA CYS A 212 -5.69 -38.02 -13.14
C CYS A 212 -5.73 -37.21 -11.82
N PRO A 213 -5.11 -36.02 -11.74
CA PRO A 213 -5.05 -35.24 -10.50
C PRO A 213 -6.46 -35.00 -9.96
N GLU A 214 -6.65 -35.01 -8.64
CA GLU A 214 -7.93 -34.58 -8.05
C GLU A 214 -8.20 -33.13 -8.47
N VAL A 215 -8.98 -32.96 -9.53
CA VAL A 215 -9.50 -31.66 -9.89
C VAL A 215 -10.61 -31.38 -8.89
N THR A 216 -10.31 -30.58 -7.86
CA THR A 216 -11.36 -29.86 -7.14
C THR A 216 -11.94 -28.86 -8.11
N CYS A 217 -13.00 -29.27 -8.81
CA CYS A 217 -13.74 -28.38 -9.70
C CYS A 217 -14.18 -27.15 -8.89
N ALA A 218 -14.22 -25.98 -9.54
CA ALA A 218 -14.75 -24.78 -8.92
C ALA A 218 -16.18 -25.02 -8.40
N PRO A 219 -16.69 -24.25 -7.41
CA PRO A 219 -18.04 -24.45 -6.86
C PRO A 219 -19.17 -24.46 -7.91
N THR A 220 -18.91 -23.92 -9.10
CA THR A 220 -19.81 -23.81 -10.26
C THR A 220 -19.69 -24.95 -11.29
N GLN A 221 -18.88 -25.97 -11.01
CA GLN A 221 -18.58 -27.07 -11.92
C GLN A 221 -18.91 -28.43 -11.30
N PHE A 222 -19.41 -29.36 -12.10
CA PHE A 222 -19.76 -30.73 -11.75
C PHE A 222 -18.69 -31.70 -12.27
N GLN A 223 -18.28 -32.63 -11.42
CA GLN A 223 -17.25 -33.60 -11.76
C GLN A 223 -17.90 -34.91 -12.25
N CYS A 224 -17.62 -35.30 -13.49
CA CYS A 224 -18.04 -36.60 -14.04
C CYS A 224 -17.51 -37.75 -13.16
N ALA A 225 -18.32 -38.79 -12.94
CA ALA A 225 -18.03 -39.77 -11.89
C ALA A 225 -16.77 -40.61 -12.18
N ILE A 226 -16.58 -41.03 -13.43
CA ILE A 226 -15.44 -41.86 -13.86
C ILE A 226 -14.27 -41.02 -14.37
N THR A 227 -14.51 -40.15 -15.36
CA THR A 227 -13.42 -39.40 -16.04
C THR A 227 -12.85 -38.25 -15.21
N LYS A 228 -13.47 -37.91 -14.08
CA LYS A 228 -13.11 -36.77 -13.21
C LYS A 228 -13.03 -35.42 -13.91
N ARG A 229 -13.55 -35.33 -15.15
CA ARG A 229 -13.68 -34.12 -15.95
C ARG A 229 -14.68 -33.17 -15.31
N CYS A 230 -14.31 -31.90 -15.18
CA CYS A 230 -15.21 -30.85 -14.70
C CYS A 230 -16.03 -30.31 -15.88
N ILE A 231 -17.33 -30.55 -15.86
CA ILE A 231 -18.28 -29.88 -16.74
C ILE A 231 -18.95 -28.75 -15.96
N PRO A 232 -19.45 -27.68 -16.62
CA PRO A 232 -20.28 -26.68 -15.94
C PRO A 232 -21.50 -27.32 -15.26
N ARG A 233 -21.89 -26.88 -14.05
CA ARG A 233 -23.09 -27.43 -13.36
C ARG A 233 -24.40 -27.26 -14.11
N VAL A 234 -24.47 -26.33 -15.06
CA VAL A 234 -25.62 -26.10 -15.95
C VAL A 234 -25.81 -27.25 -16.96
N TRP A 235 -24.78 -28.08 -17.18
CA TRP A 235 -24.78 -29.27 -18.03
C TRP A 235 -25.08 -30.54 -17.24
N VAL A 236 -25.71 -30.40 -16.07
CA VAL A 236 -26.20 -31.53 -15.27
C VAL A 236 -27.71 -31.55 -15.43
N CYS A 237 -28.25 -32.70 -15.85
CA CYS A 237 -29.68 -32.88 -16.10
C CYS A 237 -30.27 -31.94 -17.16
N ASP A 238 -29.50 -31.59 -18.19
CA ASP A 238 -29.93 -30.73 -19.30
C ASP A 238 -30.39 -31.49 -20.56
N ARG A 239 -30.45 -32.83 -20.47
CA ARG A 239 -30.90 -33.79 -21.50
C ARG A 239 -29.85 -34.15 -22.55
N ASP A 240 -28.63 -33.64 -22.39
CA ASP A 240 -27.48 -33.99 -23.21
C ASP A 240 -26.43 -34.73 -22.37
N ASN A 241 -25.80 -35.74 -22.98
CA ASN A 241 -24.86 -36.62 -22.31
C ASN A 241 -23.42 -36.10 -22.50
N ASP A 242 -23.03 -35.16 -21.66
CA ASP A 242 -21.75 -34.44 -21.68
C ASP A 242 -20.64 -35.14 -20.88
N CYS A 243 -21.00 -36.00 -19.93
CA CYS A 243 -20.08 -36.97 -19.36
C CYS A 243 -20.10 -38.25 -20.19
N VAL A 244 -18.93 -38.74 -20.61
CA VAL A 244 -18.82 -39.97 -21.43
C VAL A 244 -19.48 -41.20 -20.75
N ASP A 245 -19.66 -41.17 -19.43
CA ASP A 245 -20.29 -42.22 -18.62
C ASP A 245 -21.79 -41.98 -18.29
N GLY A 246 -22.39 -40.86 -18.70
CA GLY A 246 -23.79 -40.52 -18.39
C GLY A 246 -24.05 -40.12 -16.94
N SER A 247 -23.00 -39.76 -16.19
CA SER A 247 -23.12 -39.39 -14.77
C SER A 247 -23.87 -38.08 -14.52
N ASP A 248 -23.84 -37.19 -15.51
CA ASP A 248 -24.56 -35.93 -15.58
C ASP A 248 -26.07 -36.09 -15.82
N GLU A 249 -26.52 -37.26 -16.28
CA GLU A 249 -27.91 -37.52 -16.67
C GLU A 249 -28.55 -38.74 -15.96
N PRO A 250 -28.59 -38.80 -14.61
CA PRO A 250 -29.20 -39.94 -13.93
C PRO A 250 -30.72 -39.99 -14.16
N ALA A 251 -31.28 -41.19 -14.30
CA ALA A 251 -32.71 -41.42 -14.57
C ALA A 251 -33.71 -40.80 -13.56
N ASN A 252 -33.23 -40.22 -12.46
CA ASN A 252 -34.04 -39.52 -11.45
C ASN A 252 -33.39 -38.18 -11.02
N CYS A 253 -33.27 -37.24 -11.95
CA CYS A 253 -32.71 -35.89 -11.73
C CYS A 253 -33.47 -35.03 -10.68
N THR A 254 -34.68 -35.40 -10.27
CA THR A 254 -35.49 -34.66 -9.30
C THR A 254 -35.06 -34.82 -7.83
N GLN A 255 -33.93 -35.47 -7.55
CA GLN A 255 -33.43 -35.65 -6.17
C GLN A 255 -32.11 -34.94 -5.89
N MET A 256 -31.49 -34.29 -6.87
CA MET A 256 -30.25 -33.53 -6.65
C MET A 256 -30.51 -32.20 -5.92
N THR A 257 -29.55 -31.77 -5.11
CA THR A 257 -29.61 -30.53 -4.31
C THR A 257 -28.74 -29.46 -4.96
N CYS A 258 -29.34 -28.30 -5.26
CA CYS A 258 -28.63 -27.15 -5.84
C CYS A 258 -27.78 -26.41 -4.78
N GLY A 259 -26.75 -25.68 -5.23
CA GLY A 259 -25.89 -24.87 -4.35
C GLY A 259 -26.61 -23.73 -3.63
N VAL A 260 -25.92 -23.08 -2.69
CA VAL A 260 -26.49 -22.03 -1.81
C VAL A 260 -26.97 -20.79 -2.58
N ASP A 261 -26.43 -20.56 -3.79
CA ASP A 261 -26.76 -19.45 -4.70
C ASP A 261 -27.39 -19.93 -6.04
N GLU A 262 -28.06 -21.09 -6.05
CA GLU A 262 -28.69 -21.68 -7.24
C GLU A 262 -30.19 -21.98 -6.99
N PHE A 263 -31.05 -21.62 -7.92
CA PHE A 263 -32.49 -21.90 -7.94
C PHE A 263 -32.78 -23.23 -8.64
N ARG A 264 -33.70 -24.02 -8.07
CA ARG A 264 -34.06 -25.34 -8.58
C ARG A 264 -35.37 -25.29 -9.36
N CYS A 265 -35.33 -25.67 -10.64
CA CYS A 265 -36.50 -25.84 -11.49
C CYS A 265 -37.38 -27.01 -11.00
N LYS A 266 -38.71 -26.83 -11.00
CA LYS A 266 -39.62 -27.73 -10.29
C LYS A 266 -39.83 -29.07 -11.02
N ASP A 267 -39.99 -29.07 -12.35
CA ASP A 267 -40.31 -30.30 -13.09
C ASP A 267 -39.07 -30.97 -13.71
N SER A 268 -38.07 -30.19 -14.14
CA SER A 268 -36.83 -30.71 -14.76
C SER A 268 -35.74 -31.08 -13.74
N GLY A 269 -35.77 -30.50 -12.54
CA GLY A 269 -34.70 -30.67 -11.53
C GLY A 269 -33.39 -29.93 -11.86
N ARG A 270 -33.36 -29.16 -12.96
CA ARG A 270 -32.24 -28.32 -13.39
C ARG A 270 -31.95 -27.23 -12.35
N CYS A 271 -30.67 -26.97 -12.10
CA CYS A 271 -30.22 -25.88 -11.22
C CYS A 271 -29.78 -24.70 -12.08
N ILE A 272 -30.48 -23.57 -11.96
CA ILE A 272 -30.08 -22.30 -12.57
C ILE A 272 -29.49 -21.37 -11.50
N PRO A 273 -28.58 -20.44 -11.82
CA PRO A 273 -28.12 -19.42 -10.88
C PRO A 273 -29.29 -18.64 -10.24
N ALA A 274 -29.22 -18.30 -8.95
CA ALA A 274 -30.31 -17.59 -8.27
C ALA A 274 -30.61 -16.19 -8.85
N ARG A 275 -29.69 -15.62 -9.63
CA ARG A 275 -29.87 -14.39 -10.41
C ARG A 275 -30.78 -14.55 -11.64
N TRP A 276 -31.01 -15.79 -12.09
CA TRP A 276 -31.91 -16.16 -13.18
C TRP A 276 -33.33 -16.48 -12.68
N LYS A 277 -33.61 -16.20 -11.39
CA LYS A 277 -34.97 -16.18 -10.88
C LYS A 277 -35.51 -14.77 -11.11
N CYS A 278 -36.62 -14.63 -11.84
CA CYS A 278 -37.27 -13.36 -12.14
C CYS A 278 -36.48 -12.38 -13.03
N ASP A 279 -35.70 -12.86 -14.00
CA ASP A 279 -34.91 -11.99 -14.90
C ASP A 279 -35.55 -11.75 -16.29
N GLY A 280 -36.74 -12.30 -16.54
CA GLY A 280 -37.54 -12.04 -17.74
C GLY A 280 -37.45 -13.13 -18.81
N GLU A 281 -36.63 -14.18 -18.59
CA GLU A 281 -36.46 -15.32 -19.49
C GLU A 281 -36.80 -16.66 -18.80
N ASP A 282 -37.40 -17.59 -19.55
CA ASP A 282 -37.74 -18.94 -19.05
C ASP A 282 -36.51 -19.86 -19.16
N ASP A 283 -35.59 -19.74 -18.19
CA ASP A 283 -34.35 -20.51 -18.13
C ASP A 283 -34.58 -21.95 -17.63
N CYS A 284 -35.65 -22.17 -16.87
CA CYS A 284 -36.07 -23.49 -16.43
C CYS A 284 -36.74 -24.33 -17.54
N GLY A 285 -37.22 -23.69 -18.61
CA GLY A 285 -37.99 -24.30 -19.70
C GLY A 285 -39.42 -24.73 -19.32
N ASP A 286 -39.80 -24.59 -18.04
CA ASP A 286 -41.12 -24.85 -17.47
C ASP A 286 -41.72 -23.60 -16.78
N SER A 287 -41.07 -22.44 -16.93
CA SER A 287 -41.37 -21.14 -16.34
C SER A 287 -41.44 -21.13 -14.81
N SER A 288 -40.80 -22.10 -14.14
CA SER A 288 -40.78 -22.19 -12.67
C SER A 288 -40.00 -21.06 -11.99
N ASP A 289 -39.04 -20.49 -12.70
CA ASP A 289 -38.18 -19.36 -12.36
C ASP A 289 -38.84 -17.99 -12.54
N GLU A 290 -39.96 -17.94 -13.28
CA GLU A 290 -40.70 -16.70 -13.60
C GLU A 290 -42.16 -16.66 -13.08
N PRO A 291 -42.43 -16.93 -11.79
CA PRO A 291 -43.79 -16.86 -11.28
C PRO A 291 -44.30 -15.41 -11.27
N LYS A 292 -45.31 -15.14 -12.12
CA LYS A 292 -45.96 -13.82 -12.29
C LYS A 292 -46.38 -13.09 -11.01
N GLU A 293 -46.58 -13.78 -9.89
CA GLU A 293 -46.98 -13.15 -8.63
C GLU A 293 -45.80 -12.80 -7.69
N GLU A 294 -44.62 -13.40 -7.87
CA GLU A 294 -43.46 -13.21 -6.96
C GLU A 294 -42.44 -12.18 -7.52
N CYS A 295 -42.41 -11.95 -8.84
CA CYS A 295 -41.40 -11.13 -9.51
C CYS A 295 -41.76 -9.64 -9.69
N ASP A 296 -43.01 -9.23 -9.44
CA ASP A 296 -43.50 -7.86 -9.71
C ASP A 296 -43.08 -6.79 -8.67
N GLU A 297 -42.44 -7.17 -7.54
CA GLU A 297 -42.04 -6.23 -6.47
C GLU A 297 -40.52 -5.93 -6.35
N ARG A 298 -39.63 -6.50 -7.16
CA ARG A 298 -38.21 -6.15 -7.13
C ARG A 298 -37.88 -4.98 -8.07
N THR A 299 -37.55 -3.83 -7.51
CA THR A 299 -36.90 -2.71 -8.24
C THR A 299 -35.38 -2.86 -8.23
N CYS A 300 -34.73 -2.49 -9.36
CA CYS A 300 -33.26 -2.49 -9.52
C CYS A 300 -32.55 -1.66 -8.42
N GLU A 301 -31.28 -1.97 -8.15
CA GLU A 301 -30.45 -1.23 -7.20
C GLU A 301 -30.28 0.25 -7.60
N PRO A 302 -30.06 1.22 -6.67
CA PRO A 302 -30.09 2.67 -6.94
C PRO A 302 -29.13 3.18 -8.03
N TYR A 303 -28.11 2.40 -8.39
CA TYR A 303 -27.07 2.70 -9.37
C TYR A 303 -27.25 1.94 -10.71
N GLN A 304 -28.40 1.30 -10.91
CA GLN A 304 -28.73 0.53 -12.11
C GLN A 304 -29.94 1.12 -12.84
N PHE A 305 -29.87 1.16 -14.18
CA PHE A 305 -30.96 1.60 -15.05
C PHE A 305 -31.86 0.40 -15.42
N ARG A 306 -33.18 0.61 -15.34
CA ARG A 306 -34.19 -0.41 -15.64
C ARG A 306 -34.66 -0.25 -17.09
N CYS A 307 -34.29 -1.20 -17.94
CA CYS A 307 -34.74 -1.32 -19.33
C CYS A 307 -36.26 -1.55 -19.42
N LYS A 308 -36.89 -1.30 -20.58
CA LYS A 308 -38.35 -1.50 -20.75
C LYS A 308 -38.74 -2.98 -20.76
N ASN A 309 -37.82 -3.88 -21.11
CA ASN A 309 -37.94 -5.33 -20.94
C ASN A 309 -37.70 -5.83 -19.50
N ASN A 310 -37.64 -4.92 -18.51
CA ASN A 310 -37.40 -5.21 -17.08
C ASN A 310 -35.97 -5.68 -16.72
N ARG A 311 -35.03 -5.70 -17.66
CA ARG A 311 -33.61 -5.95 -17.41
C ARG A 311 -32.96 -4.78 -16.67
N CYS A 312 -32.06 -5.04 -15.72
CA CYS A 312 -31.29 -4.02 -15.02
C CYS A 312 -29.86 -3.95 -15.60
N VAL A 313 -29.46 -2.80 -16.16
CA VAL A 313 -28.08 -2.55 -16.62
C VAL A 313 -27.40 -1.54 -15.70
N PRO A 314 -26.07 -1.55 -15.53
CA PRO A 314 -25.36 -0.51 -14.76
C PRO A 314 -25.71 0.89 -15.29
N GLY A 315 -25.98 1.87 -14.44
CA GLY A 315 -26.43 3.20 -14.88
C GLY A 315 -25.44 3.98 -15.77
N ARG A 316 -24.20 3.49 -15.93
CA ARG A 316 -23.21 4.01 -16.88
C ARG A 316 -23.41 3.53 -18.32
N TRP A 317 -24.18 2.45 -18.51
CA TRP A 317 -24.57 1.80 -19.78
C TRP A 317 -25.91 2.33 -20.28
N GLN A 318 -26.18 3.60 -19.95
CA GLN A 318 -27.33 4.32 -20.43
C GLN A 318 -26.75 5.41 -21.33
N CYS A 319 -27.13 5.40 -22.61
CA CYS A 319 -26.64 6.35 -23.62
C CYS A 319 -25.15 6.20 -23.99
N ASP A 320 -24.61 4.98 -24.07
CA ASP A 320 -23.24 4.69 -24.52
C ASP A 320 -23.15 4.10 -25.93
N TYR A 321 -24.25 4.17 -26.70
CA TYR A 321 -24.41 3.71 -28.09
C TYR A 321 -24.35 2.20 -28.30
N ASP A 322 -24.18 1.43 -27.23
CA ASP A 322 -24.28 -0.01 -27.23
C ASP A 322 -25.66 -0.41 -26.70
N ASN A 323 -26.34 -1.33 -27.40
CA ASN A 323 -27.66 -1.83 -26.99
C ASN A 323 -27.48 -2.92 -25.91
N ASP A 324 -27.09 -2.48 -24.72
CA ASP A 324 -26.86 -3.31 -23.54
C ASP A 324 -28.15 -3.83 -22.91
N CYS A 325 -29.26 -3.11 -23.07
CA CYS A 325 -30.60 -3.55 -22.70
C CYS A 325 -31.14 -4.65 -23.64
N GLY A 326 -30.56 -4.83 -24.82
CA GLY A 326 -31.03 -5.74 -25.88
C GLY A 326 -32.28 -5.25 -26.63
N ASP A 327 -33.15 -4.46 -25.99
CA ASP A 327 -34.35 -3.85 -26.57
C ASP A 327 -34.18 -2.36 -26.93
N ASN A 328 -32.95 -1.86 -26.89
CA ASN A 328 -32.53 -0.48 -27.12
C ASN A 328 -33.16 0.51 -26.12
N SER A 329 -33.63 0.06 -24.96
CA SER A 329 -34.26 0.95 -23.98
C SER A 329 -33.31 1.89 -23.26
N ASP A 330 -32.05 1.47 -23.12
CA ASP A 330 -30.89 2.25 -22.70
C ASP A 330 -30.54 3.38 -23.67
N GLU A 331 -30.88 3.22 -24.96
CA GLU A 331 -30.54 4.16 -26.03
C GLU A 331 -31.77 4.92 -26.59
N ASP A 332 -32.98 4.46 -26.28
CA ASP A 332 -34.23 5.01 -26.84
C ASP A 332 -34.63 6.30 -26.10
N LYS A 333 -34.34 7.42 -26.76
CA LYS A 333 -34.46 8.83 -26.28
C LYS A 333 -33.40 9.24 -25.25
N CYS A 334 -32.15 8.91 -25.55
CA CYS A 334 -31.01 9.46 -24.86
C CYS A 334 -30.64 10.87 -25.33
N VAL A 335 -30.35 11.74 -24.37
CA VAL A 335 -29.55 12.93 -24.60
C VAL A 335 -28.10 12.45 -24.44
N PRO A 336 -27.19 12.68 -25.41
CA PRO A 336 -25.84 12.15 -25.34
C PRO A 336 -25.19 12.49 -24.01
N ARG A 337 -24.66 11.48 -23.32
CA ARG A 337 -23.87 11.69 -22.10
C ARG A 337 -22.66 12.52 -22.50
N GLN A 338 -22.40 13.62 -21.79
CA GLN A 338 -21.15 14.34 -21.97
C GLN A 338 -20.01 13.49 -21.41
N CYS A 339 -18.99 13.23 -22.23
CA CYS A 339 -17.81 12.49 -21.82
C CYS A 339 -17.19 13.16 -20.57
N SER A 340 -16.64 12.34 -19.68
CA SER A 340 -15.98 12.86 -18.48
C SER A 340 -14.71 13.64 -18.83
N GLU A 341 -14.19 14.46 -17.91
CA GLU A 341 -13.01 15.32 -18.11
C GLU A 341 -11.74 14.54 -18.54
N SER A 342 -11.74 13.21 -18.36
CA SER A 342 -10.65 12.29 -18.71
C SER A 342 -10.87 11.47 -20.00
N GLU A 343 -11.92 11.75 -20.77
CA GLU A 343 -12.32 10.98 -21.97
C GLU A 343 -12.47 11.89 -23.21
N PHE A 344 -12.06 11.41 -24.39
CA PHE A 344 -12.21 12.12 -25.67
C PHE A 344 -13.47 11.66 -26.42
N ALA A 345 -14.26 12.61 -26.89
CA ALA A 345 -15.46 12.35 -27.68
C ALA A 345 -15.11 12.24 -29.17
N CYS A 346 -15.20 11.03 -29.75
CA CYS A 346 -15.15 10.81 -31.19
C CYS A 346 -16.29 11.57 -31.89
N THR A 347 -16.15 11.85 -33.18
CA THR A 347 -17.18 12.60 -33.95
C THR A 347 -18.54 11.91 -34.05
N ASN A 348 -18.59 10.61 -33.80
CA ASN A 348 -19.81 9.80 -33.73
C ASN A 348 -20.47 9.77 -32.33
N GLY A 349 -19.91 10.44 -31.32
CA GLY A 349 -20.44 10.50 -29.96
C GLY A 349 -19.90 9.46 -28.99
N ARG A 350 -18.95 8.60 -29.41
CA ARG A 350 -18.29 7.60 -28.57
C ARG A 350 -17.19 8.23 -27.71
N CYS A 351 -17.10 7.89 -26.43
CA CYS A 351 -16.04 8.33 -25.54
C CYS A 351 -14.89 7.30 -25.50
N ILE A 352 -13.67 7.70 -25.81
CA ILE A 352 -12.44 6.89 -25.63
C ILE A 352 -11.57 7.49 -24.51
N ALA A 353 -10.59 6.74 -23.99
CA ALA A 353 -9.69 7.27 -22.97
C ALA A 353 -8.90 8.46 -23.52
N GLY A 354 -8.81 9.58 -22.79
CA GLY A 354 -8.21 10.82 -23.30
C GLY A 354 -6.74 10.73 -23.74
N ARG A 355 -6.02 9.67 -23.33
CA ARG A 355 -4.65 9.35 -23.77
C ARG A 355 -4.57 8.74 -25.18
N TRP A 356 -5.68 8.23 -25.71
CA TRP A 356 -5.83 7.56 -27.01
C TRP A 356 -6.22 8.55 -28.11
N LYS A 357 -5.76 9.80 -27.97
CA LYS A 357 -6.02 10.87 -28.92
C LYS A 357 -4.66 11.35 -29.42
N CYS A 358 -4.42 11.25 -30.72
CA CYS A 358 -3.11 11.55 -31.32
C CYS A 358 -1.96 10.70 -30.71
N ASP A 359 -2.21 9.46 -30.30
CA ASP A 359 -1.18 8.53 -29.84
C ASP A 359 -0.58 7.68 -30.98
N GLY A 360 -1.10 7.87 -32.20
CA GLY A 360 -0.60 7.29 -33.43
C GLY A 360 -1.31 6.00 -33.82
N ASP A 361 -2.27 5.53 -33.01
CA ASP A 361 -3.14 4.40 -33.29
C ASP A 361 -4.58 4.89 -33.53
N HIS A 362 -5.31 4.29 -34.48
CA HIS A 362 -6.71 4.66 -34.76
C HIS A 362 -7.66 3.91 -33.82
N ASP A 363 -7.89 4.46 -32.63
CA ASP A 363 -8.77 3.97 -31.58
C ASP A 363 -10.23 4.40 -31.75
N CYS A 364 -10.51 5.55 -32.38
CA CYS A 364 -11.86 5.83 -32.90
C CYS A 364 -12.07 5.05 -34.20
N ALA A 365 -13.25 4.40 -34.32
CA ALA A 365 -13.58 3.59 -35.50
C ALA A 365 -13.65 4.39 -36.82
N ASP A 366 -13.85 5.71 -36.74
CA ASP A 366 -13.82 6.66 -37.86
C ASP A 366 -12.45 7.33 -38.04
N GLY A 367 -11.46 7.02 -37.20
CA GLY A 367 -10.13 7.66 -37.16
C GLY A 367 -10.17 9.12 -36.72
N SER A 368 -11.26 9.57 -36.09
CA SER A 368 -11.45 10.97 -35.67
C SER A 368 -10.60 11.39 -34.46
N ASP A 369 -10.02 10.42 -33.77
CA ASP A 369 -8.96 10.58 -32.77
C ASP A 369 -7.61 10.96 -33.39
N GLU A 370 -7.38 10.63 -34.66
CA GLU A 370 -6.14 10.90 -35.40
C GLU A 370 -6.32 11.93 -36.54
N ASP A 371 -7.56 12.23 -36.92
CA ASP A 371 -7.89 13.22 -37.96
C ASP A 371 -7.95 14.64 -37.36
N GLY A 372 -7.07 15.53 -37.84
CA GLY A 372 -6.91 16.89 -37.29
C GLY A 372 -5.89 17.01 -36.17
N CYS A 373 -4.97 16.04 -36.02
CA CYS A 373 -3.77 16.16 -35.19
C CYS A 373 -2.71 17.07 -35.85
N ASP A 374 -3.05 18.33 -36.12
CA ASP A 374 -2.05 19.39 -35.99
C ASP A 374 -1.76 19.44 -34.49
N LEU A 375 -0.67 18.81 -34.04
CA LEU A 375 -0.21 18.84 -32.64
C LEU A 375 0.00 20.28 -32.19
N LYS A 376 -1.10 20.92 -31.82
CA LYS A 376 -1.15 22.07 -30.96
C LYS A 376 -1.42 21.48 -29.60
N CYS A 377 -0.39 21.51 -28.76
CA CYS A 377 -0.60 21.30 -27.34
C CYS A 377 -1.76 22.17 -26.87
N ASP A 378 -2.52 21.66 -25.89
CA ASP A 378 -3.65 22.38 -25.31
C ASP A 378 -3.23 23.80 -24.86
N SER A 379 -4.16 24.73 -24.67
CA SER A 379 -3.79 26.13 -24.31
C SER A 379 -2.89 26.24 -23.07
N ASP A 380 -2.86 25.17 -22.28
CA ASP A 380 -2.25 25.04 -20.98
C ASP A 380 -0.98 24.19 -21.03
N GLN A 381 -0.50 23.83 -22.22
CA GLN A 381 0.62 22.93 -22.46
C GLN A 381 1.66 23.54 -23.43
N PHE A 382 2.94 23.33 -23.15
CA PHE A 382 4.07 23.71 -23.97
C PHE A 382 4.54 22.53 -24.82
N GLN A 383 4.71 22.75 -26.11
CA GLN A 383 5.27 21.76 -27.03
C GLN A 383 6.79 21.79 -27.00
N CYS A 384 7.41 20.74 -26.50
CA CYS A 384 8.83 20.46 -26.66
C CYS A 384 9.16 20.33 -28.16
N LYS A 385 10.40 20.63 -28.57
CA LYS A 385 10.80 20.55 -29.98
C LYS A 385 10.76 19.13 -30.55
N ASN A 386 10.81 18.12 -29.70
CA ASN A 386 10.64 16.71 -30.05
C ASN A 386 9.17 16.29 -30.26
N GLY A 387 8.20 17.20 -30.10
CA GLY A 387 6.77 16.94 -30.27
C GLY A 387 6.03 16.50 -29.00
N HIS A 388 6.74 16.34 -27.88
CA HIS A 388 6.14 16.02 -26.57
C HIS A 388 5.49 17.26 -25.95
N CYS A 389 4.30 17.14 -25.38
CA CYS A 389 3.65 18.25 -24.66
C CYS A 389 3.90 18.13 -23.16
N ILE A 390 4.40 19.18 -22.53
CA ILE A 390 4.48 19.32 -21.08
C ILE A 390 3.47 20.39 -20.63
N PRO A 391 2.94 20.36 -19.40
CA PRO A 391 2.18 21.47 -18.85
C PRO A 391 2.93 22.81 -18.97
N ASN A 392 2.25 23.89 -19.34
CA ASN A 392 2.87 25.22 -19.46
C ASN A 392 3.53 25.68 -18.15
N ARG A 393 3.09 25.16 -16.99
CA ARG A 393 3.74 25.40 -15.69
C ARG A 393 5.18 24.89 -15.59
N TRP A 394 5.53 23.86 -16.37
CA TRP A 394 6.85 23.23 -16.48
C TRP A 394 7.70 23.86 -17.58
N ARG A 395 7.19 24.94 -18.19
CA ARG A 395 7.97 25.75 -19.12
C ARG A 395 8.63 26.86 -18.33
N CYS A 396 9.96 26.90 -18.34
CA CYS A 396 10.76 27.89 -17.62
C CYS A 396 10.66 27.83 -16.09
N ASP A 397 10.53 26.64 -15.53
CA ASP A 397 10.58 26.44 -14.08
C ASP A 397 11.99 26.08 -13.58
N ALA A 398 12.98 26.17 -14.48
CA ALA A 398 14.40 25.91 -14.27
C ALA A 398 14.75 24.42 -14.09
N ASP A 399 13.77 23.52 -14.26
CA ASP A 399 13.95 22.08 -14.39
C ASP A 399 13.77 21.70 -15.89
N ALA A 400 14.60 20.79 -16.41
CA ALA A 400 14.47 20.33 -17.79
C ALA A 400 13.50 19.13 -17.85
N ASP A 401 12.22 19.42 -17.99
CA ASP A 401 11.13 18.45 -18.05
C ASP A 401 10.91 17.91 -19.47
N CYS A 402 11.26 18.71 -20.49
CA CYS A 402 11.42 18.19 -21.83
C CYS A 402 12.71 17.33 -21.91
N LEU A 403 12.59 16.12 -22.47
CA LEU A 403 13.74 15.22 -22.76
C LEU A 403 14.87 15.88 -23.58
N ASP A 404 14.56 16.95 -24.32
CA ASP A 404 15.49 17.75 -25.13
C ASP A 404 15.86 19.11 -24.50
N GLY A 405 15.36 19.43 -23.30
CA GLY A 405 15.58 20.69 -22.57
C GLY A 405 15.01 21.93 -23.27
N SER A 406 14.08 21.74 -24.21
CA SER A 406 13.56 22.84 -25.05
C SER A 406 12.57 23.78 -24.36
N ASP A 407 12.06 23.38 -23.20
CA ASP A 407 11.32 24.16 -22.22
C ASP A 407 12.14 25.29 -21.60
N GLU A 408 13.46 25.13 -21.49
CA GLU A 408 14.36 26.08 -20.82
C GLU A 408 15.19 26.97 -21.77
N GLU A 409 15.19 26.69 -23.07
CA GLU A 409 16.14 27.30 -24.02
C GLU A 409 15.85 28.76 -24.42
N LYS A 410 14.69 29.33 -24.08
CA LYS A 410 14.29 30.71 -24.48
C LYS A 410 13.58 31.51 -23.39
N CYS A 411 14.02 31.39 -22.13
CA CYS A 411 13.39 32.15 -21.05
C CYS A 411 14.00 33.53 -20.75
N HIS A 412 13.98 34.40 -21.76
CA HIS A 412 14.38 35.79 -21.60
C HIS A 412 13.19 36.75 -21.81
N ILE A 413 12.78 37.37 -20.68
CA ILE A 413 12.08 38.66 -20.51
C ILE A 413 10.52 38.69 -20.66
N ALA A 414 9.89 38.73 -19.48
CA ALA A 414 8.71 39.51 -19.07
C ALA A 414 7.48 39.62 -20.00
N VAL A 415 6.47 38.74 -19.80
CA VAL A 415 5.01 39.04 -19.92
C VAL A 415 4.22 38.12 -18.98
N GLU A 416 3.27 38.73 -18.27
CA GLU A 416 2.33 38.23 -17.25
C GLU A 416 1.74 36.82 -17.50
N ARG A 417 1.79 35.94 -16.48
CA ARG A 417 1.10 34.63 -16.47
C ARG A 417 -0.08 34.67 -15.51
N HIS A 418 -1.30 34.47 -16.02
CA HIS A 418 -2.51 34.23 -15.22
C HIS A 418 -2.51 32.76 -14.75
N CYS A 419 -2.67 32.53 -13.45
CA CYS A 419 -3.15 31.24 -12.95
C CYS A 419 -4.61 31.01 -13.44
N PRO A 420 -5.08 29.75 -13.51
CA PRO A 420 -6.48 29.43 -13.79
C PRO A 420 -7.45 30.25 -12.92
N LEU A 421 -8.67 30.51 -13.38
CA LEU A 421 -9.62 31.43 -12.71
C LEU A 421 -9.96 31.06 -11.26
N ASP A 422 -9.77 29.80 -10.87
CA ASP A 422 -9.99 29.28 -9.51
C ASP A 422 -8.73 29.24 -8.64
N ASP A 423 -7.60 29.73 -9.14
CA ASP A 423 -6.30 29.75 -8.47
C ASP A 423 -5.76 31.18 -8.27
N PHE A 424 -5.26 31.44 -7.08
CA PHE A 424 -4.49 32.62 -6.71
C PHE A 424 -3.01 32.46 -7.07
N GLN A 425 -2.45 33.48 -7.72
CA GLN A 425 -1.01 33.56 -7.98
C GLN A 425 -0.27 34.27 -6.85
N CYS A 426 0.62 33.54 -6.19
CA CYS A 426 1.58 34.08 -5.22
C CYS A 426 2.60 35.00 -5.92
N ASN A 427 3.22 35.94 -5.18
CA ASN A 427 4.21 36.85 -5.78
C ASN A 427 5.49 36.12 -6.23
N ASN A 428 5.80 34.96 -5.65
CA ASN A 428 6.84 34.03 -6.10
C ASN A 428 6.42 33.13 -7.27
N THR A 429 5.30 33.44 -7.94
CA THR A 429 4.75 32.76 -9.13
C THR A 429 4.14 31.37 -8.91
N LEU A 430 4.01 30.91 -7.66
CA LEU A 430 3.24 29.71 -7.32
C LEU A 430 1.72 29.95 -7.52
N CYS A 431 1.01 28.97 -8.07
CA CYS A 431 -0.45 28.97 -8.11
C CYS A 431 -1.00 28.14 -6.94
N LYS A 432 -1.89 28.72 -6.14
CA LYS A 432 -2.60 28.06 -5.03
C LYS A 432 -4.10 28.23 -5.21
N PRO A 433 -4.96 27.33 -4.71
CA PRO A 433 -6.40 27.51 -4.81
C PRO A 433 -6.85 28.86 -4.25
N LEU A 434 -7.78 29.55 -4.92
CA LEU A 434 -8.32 30.85 -4.45
C LEU A 434 -8.95 30.74 -3.04
N ALA A 435 -9.38 29.54 -2.66
CA ALA A 435 -9.86 29.23 -1.32
C ALA A 435 -8.81 29.46 -0.22
N TRP A 436 -7.52 29.42 -0.53
CA TRP A 436 -6.39 29.56 0.40
C TRP A 436 -5.91 31.02 0.53
N LYS A 437 -6.48 31.94 -0.25
CA LYS A 437 -6.20 33.38 -0.08
C LYS A 437 -6.83 33.90 1.21
N CYS A 438 -6.08 34.49 2.14
CA CYS A 438 -6.60 35.13 3.37
C CYS A 438 -7.32 34.16 4.34
N ASP A 439 -6.85 32.92 4.44
CA ASP A 439 -7.39 31.91 5.37
C ASP A 439 -6.61 31.80 6.70
N GLY A 440 -5.54 32.57 6.84
CA GLY A 440 -4.72 32.65 8.04
C GLY A 440 -3.43 31.82 7.98
N GLU A 441 -3.19 31.05 6.91
CA GLU A 441 -1.98 30.26 6.69
C GLU A 441 -1.12 30.86 5.54
N ASP A 442 0.21 30.79 5.66
CA ASP A 442 1.13 31.18 4.58
C ASP A 442 1.37 29.98 3.65
N ASP A 443 0.42 29.73 2.75
CA ASP A 443 0.45 28.64 1.78
C ASP A 443 1.38 28.94 0.60
N CYS A 444 1.57 30.23 0.30
CA CYS A 444 2.49 30.70 -0.72
C CYS A 444 3.97 30.59 -0.31
N GLY A 445 4.27 30.51 0.99
CA GLY A 445 5.62 30.50 1.57
C GLY A 445 6.36 31.84 1.48
N ASP A 446 5.73 32.85 0.84
CA ASP A 446 6.17 34.24 0.75
C ASP A 446 5.14 35.22 1.34
N ASN A 447 4.08 34.70 1.98
CA ASN A 447 2.95 35.42 2.59
C ASN A 447 2.20 36.34 1.59
N SER A 448 2.17 35.98 0.31
CA SER A 448 1.44 36.76 -0.71
C SER A 448 -0.07 36.58 -0.67
N ASP A 449 -0.52 35.40 -0.28
CA ASP A 449 -1.91 35.01 0.01
C ASP A 449 -2.48 35.74 1.24
N GLU A 450 -1.63 36.03 2.21
CA GLU A 450 -1.97 36.64 3.50
C GLU A 450 -1.61 38.14 3.57
N ASN A 451 -1.52 38.81 2.42
CA ASN A 451 -1.17 40.22 2.36
C ASN A 451 -2.34 41.10 2.88
N PRO A 452 -2.13 41.91 3.94
CA PRO A 452 -3.20 42.70 4.57
C PRO A 452 -3.97 43.63 3.63
N ASP A 453 -3.30 44.21 2.62
CA ASP A 453 -3.95 45.15 1.69
C ASP A 453 -4.82 44.45 0.63
N GLU A 454 -4.48 43.21 0.30
CA GLU A 454 -5.24 42.35 -0.61
C GLU A 454 -6.41 41.67 0.10
N CYS A 455 -6.21 41.19 1.33
CA CYS A 455 -7.25 40.56 2.16
C CYS A 455 -8.37 41.52 2.56
N ARG A 456 -8.05 42.81 2.72
CA ARG A 456 -9.03 43.89 2.83
C ARG A 456 -10.00 43.93 1.65
N ARG A 457 -9.54 43.68 0.43
CA ARG A 457 -10.33 43.80 -0.80
C ARG A 457 -10.97 42.48 -1.23
N PHE A 458 -10.40 41.35 -0.83
CA PHE A 458 -10.86 40.02 -1.16
C PHE A 458 -12.24 39.73 -0.57
N GLN A 459 -13.21 39.20 -1.33
CA GLN A 459 -14.53 38.88 -0.79
C GLN A 459 -14.53 37.50 -0.14
N CYS A 460 -14.89 37.41 1.15
CA CYS A 460 -14.87 36.12 1.85
C CYS A 460 -15.87 35.13 1.21
N PRO A 461 -15.44 33.90 0.86
CA PRO A 461 -16.30 32.93 0.21
C PRO A 461 -17.40 32.40 1.16
N PRO A 462 -18.50 31.83 0.61
CA PRO A 462 -19.67 31.40 1.40
C PRO A 462 -19.34 30.39 2.50
N THR A 463 -18.28 29.60 2.32
CA THR A 463 -17.79 28.61 3.27
C THR A 463 -17.11 29.23 4.49
N ARG A 464 -16.57 30.45 4.39
CA ARG A 464 -15.87 31.20 5.44
C ARG A 464 -16.29 32.67 5.46
N SER A 465 -17.57 32.90 5.77
CA SER A 465 -18.21 34.21 5.63
C SER A 465 -17.88 35.25 6.71
N PHE A 466 -17.23 34.87 7.82
CA PHE A 466 -16.87 35.78 8.89
C PHE A 466 -15.50 36.42 8.62
N ARG A 467 -15.39 37.75 8.70
CA ARG A 467 -14.13 38.48 8.53
C ARG A 467 -13.64 39.01 9.87
N CYS A 468 -12.38 38.75 10.18
CA CYS A 468 -11.68 39.30 11.34
C CYS A 468 -11.45 40.82 11.21
N GLN A 469 -11.40 41.55 12.34
CA GLN A 469 -11.33 43.01 12.33
C GLN A 469 -9.96 43.54 11.86
N ASN A 470 -8.91 42.70 11.88
CA ASN A 470 -7.60 42.93 11.27
C ASN A 470 -7.60 42.81 9.74
N ASP A 471 -8.73 42.47 9.12
CA ASP A 471 -8.89 42.26 7.67
C ASP A 471 -7.91 41.23 7.06
N ARG A 472 -7.30 40.37 7.88
CA ARG A 472 -6.29 39.40 7.45
C ARG A 472 -6.90 38.04 7.14
N VAL A 473 -7.89 37.62 7.94
CA VAL A 473 -8.41 36.24 7.92
C VAL A 473 -9.93 36.21 7.71
N CYS A 474 -10.39 35.32 6.82
CA CYS A 474 -11.79 34.93 6.68
C CYS A 474 -12.02 33.56 7.36
N LEU A 475 -12.89 33.51 8.37
CA LEU A 475 -13.20 32.31 9.15
C LEU A 475 -14.59 31.73 8.82
N LYS A 476 -14.75 30.44 9.11
CA LYS A 476 -16.08 29.80 9.14
C LYS A 476 -16.91 30.35 10.30
N VAL A 477 -18.22 30.46 10.12
CA VAL A 477 -19.14 30.92 11.19
C VAL A 477 -19.05 30.04 12.44
N SER A 478 -18.70 28.76 12.29
CA SER A 478 -18.49 27.83 13.40
C SER A 478 -17.24 28.12 14.25
N LYS A 479 -16.34 28.97 13.76
CA LYS A 479 -15.11 29.42 14.42
C LYS A 479 -15.26 30.79 15.08
N GLN A 480 -16.44 31.38 14.99
CA GLN A 480 -16.78 32.56 15.75
C GLN A 480 -17.27 32.11 17.14
N CYS A 481 -16.73 32.68 18.21
CA CYS A 481 -17.14 32.39 19.58
C CYS A 481 -16.92 30.93 20.02
N ASP A 482 -15.83 30.30 19.57
CA ASP A 482 -15.44 28.94 19.99
C ASP A 482 -14.46 28.93 21.18
N GLY A 483 -14.18 30.11 21.75
CA GLY A 483 -13.29 30.30 22.89
C GLY A 483 -11.81 30.27 22.52
N VAL A 484 -11.49 30.28 21.23
CA VAL A 484 -10.13 30.28 20.68
C VAL A 484 -9.99 31.52 19.79
N ASP A 485 -8.93 32.29 19.99
CA ASP A 485 -8.61 33.43 19.12
C ASP A 485 -8.07 32.92 17.77
N ASN A 486 -8.97 32.65 16.83
CA ASN A 486 -8.64 32.21 15.48
C ASN A 486 -8.30 33.41 14.57
N CYS A 487 -8.68 34.63 14.96
CA CYS A 487 -8.35 35.84 14.20
C CYS A 487 -6.94 36.39 14.51
N GLY A 488 -6.33 36.02 15.63
CA GLY A 488 -5.05 36.57 16.13
C GLY A 488 -5.15 38.00 16.69
N ASP A 489 -6.33 38.61 16.62
CA ASP A 489 -6.68 39.93 17.18
C ASP A 489 -7.91 39.85 18.11
N ASN A 490 -8.38 38.64 18.42
CA ASN A 490 -9.54 38.32 19.27
C ASN A 490 -10.89 38.82 18.75
N SER A 491 -11.00 39.17 17.47
CA SER A 491 -12.23 39.70 16.87
C SER A 491 -13.34 38.68 16.73
N ASP A 492 -13.00 37.41 16.54
CA ASP A 492 -13.93 36.28 16.48
C ASP A 492 -14.59 35.98 17.84
N GLU A 493 -14.01 36.47 18.92
CA GLU A 493 -14.52 36.34 20.30
C GLU A 493 -15.14 37.65 20.83
N LEU A 494 -15.13 38.72 20.03
CA LEU A 494 -15.71 40.01 20.36
C LEU A 494 -17.17 40.08 19.83
N ASN A 495 -18.10 40.52 20.69
CA ASN A 495 -19.54 40.60 20.39
C ASN A 495 -20.25 39.27 20.11
N CYS A 496 -19.84 38.20 20.79
CA CYS A 496 -20.65 37.00 20.91
C CYS A 496 -21.99 37.34 21.58
N GLN A 497 -23.09 37.34 20.81
CA GLN A 497 -24.41 37.33 21.44
C GLN A 497 -24.47 36.05 22.29
N PRO A 498 -24.87 36.15 23.58
CA PRO A 498 -25.07 34.94 24.35
C PRO A 498 -26.07 34.06 23.59
N PRO A 499 -25.79 32.76 23.41
CA PRO A 499 -26.75 31.85 22.81
C PRO A 499 -28.07 31.94 23.58
N PRO A 500 -29.23 31.68 22.92
CA PRO A 500 -30.49 31.64 23.63
C PRO A 500 -30.34 30.77 24.88
N ALA A 501 -30.60 31.39 26.01
CA ALA A 501 -30.59 30.74 27.30
C ALA A 501 -31.70 29.69 27.32
N GLN A 502 -31.35 28.44 27.03
CA GLN A 502 -31.71 27.23 27.79
C GLN A 502 -31.29 25.99 26.97
N PRO A 503 -30.49 25.08 27.55
CA PRO A 503 -30.38 23.73 27.02
C PRO A 503 -31.74 23.04 27.25
N THR A 504 -32.49 22.81 26.17
CA THR A 504 -33.71 21.99 26.21
C THR A 504 -33.31 20.55 25.95
N CYS A 505 -33.25 19.73 27.00
CA CYS A 505 -33.15 18.28 26.87
C CYS A 505 -34.46 17.70 26.32
N ASP A 506 -34.39 16.51 25.70
CA ASP A 506 -35.58 15.82 25.20
C ASP A 506 -36.53 15.43 26.34
N LYS A 507 -37.80 15.12 26.01
CA LYS A 507 -38.87 14.90 27.00
C LYS A 507 -38.60 13.78 28.03
N ASP A 508 -37.66 12.88 27.73
CA ASP A 508 -37.25 11.77 28.60
C ASP A 508 -35.86 11.97 29.24
N GLU A 509 -35.34 13.19 29.24
CA GLU A 509 -34.01 13.55 29.73
C GLU A 509 -34.06 14.65 30.81
N PHE A 510 -33.17 14.55 31.79
CA PHE A 510 -32.95 15.52 32.86
C PHE A 510 -31.73 16.38 32.54
N LEU A 511 -31.87 17.69 32.76
CA LEU A 511 -30.80 18.66 32.57
C LEU A 511 -29.95 18.81 33.83
N CYS A 512 -28.68 18.44 33.73
CA CYS A 512 -27.65 18.63 34.76
C CYS A 512 -27.26 20.10 34.91
N ALA A 513 -26.69 20.48 36.07
CA ALA A 513 -26.30 21.88 36.31
C ALA A 513 -25.10 22.33 35.45
N ASN A 514 -24.32 21.39 34.91
CA ASN A 514 -23.25 21.64 33.93
C ASN A 514 -23.75 21.74 32.48
N GLY A 515 -25.05 21.64 32.22
CA GLY A 515 -25.64 21.75 30.88
C GLY A 515 -25.74 20.43 30.10
N ARG A 516 -25.35 19.28 30.69
CA ARG A 516 -25.46 17.95 30.09
C ARG A 516 -26.86 17.37 30.29
N CYS A 517 -27.37 16.61 29.31
CA CYS A 517 -28.62 15.87 29.42
C CYS A 517 -28.34 14.41 29.80
N ILE A 518 -29.02 13.89 30.82
CA ILE A 518 -28.99 12.47 31.22
C ILE A 518 -30.40 11.88 31.12
N SER A 519 -30.54 10.56 31.00
CA SER A 519 -31.88 9.96 31.00
C SER A 519 -32.62 10.26 32.30
N SER A 520 -33.92 10.58 32.21
CA SER A 520 -34.80 10.81 33.37
C SER A 520 -34.85 9.61 34.33
N SER A 521 -34.53 8.39 33.86
CA SER A 521 -34.39 7.18 34.68
C SER A 521 -33.15 7.16 35.59
N LEU A 522 -32.15 7.99 35.30
CA LEU A 522 -30.92 8.13 36.06
C LEU A 522 -31.01 9.21 37.15
N ARG A 523 -32.13 9.94 37.23
CA ARG A 523 -32.38 10.95 38.25
C ARG A 523 -32.79 10.29 39.58
N CYS A 524 -32.22 10.74 40.70
CA CYS A 524 -32.52 10.23 42.04
C CYS A 524 -32.21 8.72 42.21
N ASN A 525 -31.13 8.24 41.62
CA ASN A 525 -30.66 6.85 41.68
C ASN A 525 -29.51 6.62 42.69
N PHE A 526 -29.22 7.61 43.54
CA PHE A 526 -28.14 7.64 44.54
C PHE A 526 -26.72 7.74 43.97
N PHE A 527 -26.55 7.96 42.66
CA PHE A 527 -25.25 8.04 42.00
C PHE A 527 -25.13 9.34 41.19
N ASN A 528 -23.97 9.98 41.21
CA ASN A 528 -23.74 11.19 40.43
C ASN A 528 -23.51 10.85 38.94
N ASP A 529 -24.55 10.99 38.14
CA ASP A 529 -24.57 10.72 36.69
C ASP A 529 -24.40 11.97 35.85
N CYS A 530 -24.59 13.13 36.48
CA CYS A 530 -24.33 14.42 35.88
C CYS A 530 -22.84 14.78 35.81
N GLU A 531 -21.94 13.99 36.41
CA GLU A 531 -20.50 14.28 36.53
C GLU A 531 -20.19 15.68 37.10
N ASP A 532 -21.14 16.25 37.84
CA ASP A 532 -21.04 17.57 38.48
C ASP A 532 -21.00 17.41 40.02
N TYR A 533 -21.60 18.32 40.79
CA TYR A 533 -21.72 18.17 42.25
C TYR A 533 -22.94 17.31 42.66
N GLY A 534 -23.43 16.42 41.79
CA GLY A 534 -24.56 15.51 42.03
C GLY A 534 -25.92 16.19 41.81
N SER A 535 -26.06 17.00 40.76
CA SER A 535 -27.27 17.79 40.49
C SER A 535 -28.52 16.96 40.18
N ASP A 536 -28.34 15.71 39.79
CA ASP A 536 -29.35 14.68 39.60
C ASP A 536 -29.87 14.08 40.91
N GLU A 537 -29.10 14.22 42.00
CA GLU A 537 -29.37 13.60 43.31
C GLU A 537 -29.80 14.61 44.40
N ILE A 538 -29.76 15.91 44.09
CA ILE A 538 -30.24 16.96 45.00
C ILE A 538 -31.77 17.12 44.89
N HIS A 539 -32.44 17.39 46.03
CA HIS A 539 -33.90 17.57 46.11
C HIS A 539 -34.76 16.34 45.74
N CYS A 540 -34.24 15.13 45.92
CA CYS A 540 -34.99 13.89 45.81
C CYS A 540 -35.77 13.60 47.10
N LYS A 541 -37.08 13.32 47.03
CA LYS A 541 -37.86 12.94 48.20
C LYS A 541 -37.57 11.49 48.58
N THR A 542 -36.63 11.24 49.48
CA THR A 542 -36.34 9.89 49.99
C THR A 542 -36.52 9.79 51.50
N ASP A 543 -36.97 8.61 51.93
CA ASP A 543 -37.40 8.27 53.29
C ASP A 543 -36.23 8.30 54.28
N THR A 544 -36.44 8.88 55.45
CA THR A 544 -35.41 9.42 56.38
C THR A 544 -34.67 8.36 57.21
N LYS A 545 -34.53 7.11 56.73
CA LYS A 545 -34.06 5.98 57.54
C LYS A 545 -32.71 5.36 57.17
N LEU A 546 -31.96 5.90 56.21
CA LEU A 546 -30.63 5.34 55.83
C LEU A 546 -29.52 6.38 55.55
N ASN A 547 -29.72 7.66 55.88
CA ASN A 547 -28.73 8.71 55.61
C ASN A 547 -27.70 8.85 56.75
N ASP A 548 -26.72 7.97 56.80
CA ASP A 548 -25.44 8.29 57.44
C ASP A 548 -24.29 7.54 56.74
N CYS A 549 -23.38 8.29 56.07
CA CYS A 549 -22.12 7.76 55.52
C CYS A 549 -21.22 7.15 56.63
N ARG A 550 -21.65 7.16 57.91
CA ARG A 550 -21.01 6.54 59.07
C ARG A 550 -21.49 5.13 59.41
N SER A 551 -22.57 4.62 58.81
CA SER A 551 -23.07 3.27 59.11
C SER A 551 -22.32 2.19 58.31
N ASN A 552 -21.85 1.14 58.99
CA ASN A 552 -21.02 0.03 58.46
C ASN A 552 -21.78 -0.93 57.50
N ARG A 553 -22.55 -0.37 56.57
CA ARG A 553 -23.12 -1.07 55.43
C ARG A 553 -23.28 -0.03 54.31
N THR A 554 -22.20 0.20 53.58
CA THR A 554 -22.08 1.33 52.65
C THR A 554 -22.98 1.12 51.43
N LEU A 555 -23.91 2.06 51.21
CA LEU A 555 -24.79 2.12 50.03
C LEU A 555 -24.01 2.09 48.70
N CYS A 556 -22.76 2.55 48.71
CA CYS A 556 -21.89 2.66 47.53
C CYS A 556 -20.99 1.42 47.27
N GLY A 557 -21.22 0.31 47.98
CA GLY A 557 -20.36 -0.88 47.96
C GLY A 557 -19.19 -0.80 48.95
N ASP A 558 -18.64 -1.95 49.35
CA ASP A 558 -17.51 -2.09 50.31
C ASP A 558 -16.13 -1.85 49.65
N GLY A 559 -16.10 -1.31 48.44
CA GLY A 559 -14.89 -1.15 47.61
C GLY A 559 -14.25 0.23 47.72
N ASP A 560 -12.92 0.29 47.60
CA ASP A 560 -12.13 1.53 47.65
C ASP A 560 -12.32 2.44 46.41
N GLU A 561 -13.18 2.09 45.44
CA GLU A 561 -13.35 2.80 44.16
C GLU A 561 -14.36 3.97 44.18
N ALA A 562 -15.39 3.89 45.03
CA ALA A 562 -16.43 4.91 45.17
C ALA A 562 -16.32 5.64 46.51
N HIS A 563 -16.86 6.86 46.62
CA HIS A 563 -16.97 7.59 47.88
C HIS A 563 -18.37 8.19 48.06
N CYS A 564 -18.79 8.27 49.33
CA CYS A 564 -20.07 8.87 49.74
C CYS A 564 -19.85 10.38 49.94
N VAL A 565 -20.55 11.22 49.17
CA VAL A 565 -20.57 12.67 49.33
C VAL A 565 -21.86 13.05 50.05
N SER A 566 -21.74 13.76 51.19
CA SER A 566 -22.88 14.22 51.99
C SER A 566 -22.99 15.74 51.98
N ASN A 567 -24.14 16.29 51.59
CA ASN A 567 -24.41 17.72 51.59
C ASN A 567 -25.63 18.04 52.46
N LEU A 568 -25.42 18.08 53.80
CA LEU A 568 -26.32 18.52 54.89
C LEU A 568 -27.75 17.92 54.98
N THR A 569 -28.43 17.63 53.86
CA THR A 569 -29.75 16.98 53.74
C THR A 569 -29.69 15.67 52.95
N ASP A 570 -28.83 15.57 51.94
CA ASP A 570 -28.77 14.45 50.98
C ASP A 570 -27.38 13.80 50.91
N SER A 571 -27.32 12.51 50.58
CA SER A 571 -26.09 11.73 50.43
C SER A 571 -26.11 10.90 49.14
N PHE A 572 -25.08 11.01 48.32
CA PHE A 572 -24.95 10.32 47.04
C PHE A 572 -23.56 9.71 46.85
N CYS A 573 -23.44 8.75 45.94
CA CYS A 573 -22.20 8.06 45.61
C CYS A 573 -21.53 8.70 44.38
N SER A 574 -20.22 8.87 44.41
CA SER A 574 -19.44 9.29 43.23
C SER A 574 -18.12 8.52 43.14
N CYS A 575 -17.63 8.32 41.91
CA CYS A 575 -16.34 7.67 41.69
C CYS A 575 -15.19 8.57 42.13
N LYS A 576 -14.15 7.97 42.72
CA LYS A 576 -12.91 8.71 43.02
C LYS A 576 -12.23 9.15 41.70
N PRO A 577 -11.40 10.21 41.71
CA PRO A 577 -10.58 10.57 40.55
C PRO A 577 -9.77 9.37 40.06
N GLY A 578 -9.76 9.14 38.74
CA GLY A 578 -9.15 7.94 38.13
C GLY A 578 -10.09 6.74 37.97
N PHE A 579 -11.36 6.85 38.39
CA PHE A 579 -12.38 5.83 38.18
C PHE A 579 -13.55 6.37 37.37
N GLN A 580 -14.17 5.52 36.56
CA GLN A 580 -15.33 5.83 35.72
C GLN A 580 -16.52 4.95 36.09
N LYS A 581 -17.74 5.45 35.85
CA LYS A 581 -18.99 4.74 36.15
C LYS A 581 -19.25 3.62 35.12
N THR A 582 -19.70 2.46 35.60
CA THR A 582 -20.24 1.37 34.77
C THR A 582 -21.77 1.38 34.72
N ALA A 583 -22.36 0.64 33.78
CA ALA A 583 -23.81 0.48 33.64
C ALA A 583 -24.53 -0.06 34.89
N HIS A 584 -23.81 -0.64 35.85
CA HIS A 584 -24.34 -1.21 37.09
C HIS A 584 -24.18 -0.29 38.31
N ASN A 585 -23.95 1.01 38.12
CA ASN A 585 -23.72 1.97 39.21
C ASN A 585 -22.52 1.58 40.10
N THR A 586 -21.49 0.96 39.51
CA THR A 586 -20.21 0.67 40.16
C THR A 586 -19.10 1.49 39.51
N CYS A 587 -18.02 1.75 40.25
CA CYS A 587 -16.85 2.45 39.74
C CYS A 587 -15.79 1.46 39.30
N GLU A 588 -15.35 1.55 38.05
CA GLU A 588 -14.22 0.82 37.53
C GLU A 588 -13.05 1.77 37.24
N ASP A 589 -11.84 1.23 37.32
CA ASP A 589 -10.61 1.98 37.04
C ASP A 589 -10.59 2.48 35.60
N LYS A 590 -10.35 3.78 35.41
CA LYS A 590 -10.21 4.37 34.07
C LYS A 590 -8.83 4.00 33.55
N ASN A 591 -8.76 3.11 32.56
CA ASN A 591 -7.48 2.77 31.96
C ASN A 591 -6.96 3.91 31.05
N GLU A 592 -6.14 4.82 31.61
CA GLU A 592 -5.62 5.96 30.86
C GLU A 592 -4.61 5.55 29.78
N CYS A 593 -4.01 4.37 29.88
CA CYS A 593 -3.08 3.84 28.89
C CYS A 593 -3.74 3.48 27.54
N LYS A 594 -5.08 3.44 27.47
CA LYS A 594 -5.80 3.29 26.21
C LYS A 594 -5.90 4.60 25.42
N GLN A 595 -5.74 5.75 26.08
CA GLN A 595 -5.75 7.04 25.41
C GLN A 595 -4.36 7.33 24.83
N PHE A 596 -4.30 7.51 23.51
CA PHE A 596 -3.06 7.81 22.81
C PHE A 596 -2.48 9.16 23.28
N GLY A 597 -1.19 9.18 23.61
CA GLY A 597 -0.47 10.40 24.02
C GLY A 597 -0.39 10.66 25.53
N VAL A 598 -0.97 9.82 26.39
CA VAL A 598 -0.89 9.96 27.86
C VAL A 598 0.52 9.73 28.42
N CYS A 599 1.27 8.76 27.88
CA CYS A 599 2.68 8.56 28.20
C CYS A 599 3.52 8.55 26.93
N SER A 600 4.74 9.09 26.96
CA SER A 600 5.59 9.15 25.76
C SER A 600 6.13 7.80 25.28
N HIS A 601 6.41 6.86 26.21
CA HIS A 601 6.94 5.52 25.89
C HIS A 601 6.08 4.41 26.51
N MET A 602 6.22 4.15 27.81
CA MET A 602 5.51 3.07 28.49
C MET A 602 4.50 3.61 29.50
N CYS A 603 3.25 3.20 29.35
CA CYS A 603 2.18 3.47 30.30
C CYS A 603 1.87 2.19 31.10
N ASN A 604 1.96 2.27 32.43
CA ASN A 604 1.49 1.21 33.32
C ASN A 604 0.26 1.69 34.08
N ASN A 605 -0.88 1.08 33.81
CA ASN A 605 -2.15 1.41 34.44
C ASN A 605 -2.18 0.86 35.88
N THR A 606 -2.44 1.71 36.86
CA THR A 606 -2.59 1.33 38.27
C THR A 606 -4.02 1.59 38.71
N LYS A 607 -4.50 0.93 39.76
CA LYS A 607 -5.88 1.16 40.22
C LYS A 607 -6.02 2.60 40.75
N GLY A 608 -6.79 3.42 40.06
CA GLY A 608 -7.08 4.84 40.31
C GLY A 608 -6.07 5.84 39.73
N SER A 609 -5.07 5.40 38.97
CA SER A 609 -4.03 6.27 38.39
C SER A 609 -3.17 5.54 37.36
N TYR A 610 -2.22 6.19 36.73
CA TYR A 610 -1.26 5.54 35.83
C TYR A 610 0.16 6.00 36.13
N LYS A 611 1.13 5.16 35.76
CA LYS A 611 2.56 5.47 35.89
C LYS A 611 3.23 5.41 34.53
N CYS A 612 3.70 6.56 34.06
CA CYS A 612 4.56 6.63 32.89
C CYS A 612 6.00 6.27 33.24
N SER A 613 6.60 5.40 32.43
CA SER A 613 8.01 5.01 32.51
C SER A 613 8.67 5.13 31.13
N CYS A 614 9.99 5.31 31.12
CA CYS A 614 10.78 5.44 29.91
C CYS A 614 11.53 4.15 29.62
N HIS A 615 11.75 3.85 28.35
CA HIS A 615 12.67 2.78 27.94
C HIS A 615 14.09 3.03 28.47
N LYS A 616 14.88 1.95 28.54
CA LYS A 616 16.27 1.99 28.97
C LYS A 616 17.04 3.04 28.14
N HIS A 617 17.88 3.83 28.81
CA HIS A 617 18.64 4.97 28.23
C HIS A 617 17.83 6.25 27.94
N PHE A 618 16.56 6.28 28.31
CA PHE A 618 15.76 7.50 28.33
C PHE A 618 15.42 7.90 29.76
N THR A 619 15.56 9.19 30.05
CA THR A 619 15.20 9.80 31.33
C THR A 619 13.90 10.59 31.20
N ARG A 620 13.06 10.54 32.24
CA ARG A 620 11.79 11.27 32.28
C ARG A 620 12.06 12.73 32.65
N ILE A 621 11.66 13.66 31.78
CA ILE A 621 11.71 15.11 31.98
C ILE A 621 10.29 15.62 31.74
N ASN A 622 9.62 16.17 32.76
CA ASN A 622 8.28 16.78 32.66
C ASN A 622 7.27 15.92 31.86
N ASP A 623 7.15 14.65 32.25
CA ASP A 623 6.29 13.60 31.64
C ASP A 623 6.66 13.10 30.24
N THR A 624 7.75 13.63 29.67
CA THR A 624 8.29 13.13 28.40
C THR A 624 9.63 12.45 28.55
N CYS A 625 9.94 11.53 27.63
CA CYS A 625 11.12 10.68 27.71
C CYS A 625 12.18 11.16 26.71
N LYS A 626 13.29 11.68 27.22
CA LYS A 626 14.43 12.17 26.41
C LYS A 626 15.66 11.31 26.64
N VAL A 627 16.53 11.25 25.64
CA VAL A 627 17.78 10.49 25.72
C VAL A 627 18.68 11.04 26.83
N ASP A 628 19.31 10.16 27.62
CA ASP A 628 20.27 10.55 28.65
C ASP A 628 21.57 11.11 28.02
N ASN A 629 21.90 12.37 28.34
CA ASN A 629 23.00 13.14 27.73
C ASN A 629 24.41 12.60 28.04
N GLN A 630 24.56 11.59 28.90
CA GLN A 630 25.89 11.11 29.34
C GLN A 630 26.68 10.38 28.23
N ASN A 631 26.01 9.83 27.20
CA ASN A 631 26.64 9.15 26.06
C ASN A 631 26.11 9.70 24.72
N SER A 632 25.90 11.01 24.62
CA SER A 632 25.22 11.64 23.48
C SER A 632 25.93 11.39 22.14
N SER A 633 25.62 10.27 21.49
CA SER A 633 25.69 10.15 20.04
C SER A 633 24.82 11.26 19.46
N ARG A 634 25.38 12.08 18.57
CA ARG A 634 24.67 13.22 17.99
C ARG A 634 23.45 12.71 17.24
N GLN A 635 22.30 13.29 17.53
CA GLN A 635 21.10 13.11 16.72
C GLN A 635 21.35 13.80 15.37
N VAL A 636 21.36 13.03 14.28
CA VAL A 636 21.57 13.57 12.93
C VAL A 636 20.45 13.09 12.03
N LEU A 637 19.80 14.02 11.32
CA LEU A 637 18.87 13.72 10.24
C LEU A 637 19.67 13.60 8.96
N TYR A 638 19.49 12.51 8.22
CA TYR A 638 19.95 12.37 6.85
C TYR A 638 18.77 12.57 5.91
N ILE A 639 18.95 13.44 4.93
CA ILE A 639 17.94 13.83 3.96
C ILE A 639 18.43 13.46 2.57
N ALA A 640 17.59 12.77 1.81
CA ALA A 640 17.76 12.55 0.38
C ALA A 640 17.23 13.77 -0.36
N ASP A 641 18.15 14.61 -0.86
CA ASP A 641 17.88 15.87 -1.55
C ASP A 641 18.33 15.70 -3.01
N ASP A 642 17.41 15.23 -3.86
CA ASP A 642 17.64 14.93 -5.29
C ASP A 642 18.71 13.84 -5.53
N ASN A 643 19.93 14.23 -5.89
CA ASN A 643 21.08 13.35 -6.09
C ASN A 643 22.09 13.39 -4.93
N GLU A 644 21.78 14.10 -3.85
CA GLU A 644 22.64 14.27 -2.68
C GLU A 644 22.03 13.65 -1.42
N ILE A 645 22.90 13.25 -0.50
CA ILE A 645 22.49 12.96 0.87
C ILE A 645 23.11 14.01 1.78
N ARG A 646 22.25 14.73 2.51
CA ARG A 646 22.63 15.86 3.35
C ARG A 646 22.32 15.56 4.80
N SER A 647 23.14 16.05 5.70
CA SER A 647 23.01 15.84 7.14
C SER A 647 22.57 17.13 7.83
N LEU A 648 21.71 16.98 8.84
CA LEU A 648 21.16 18.07 9.62
C LEU A 648 21.15 17.69 11.10
N ASP A 649 21.85 18.47 11.93
CA ASP A 649 21.85 18.30 13.40
C ASP A 649 20.84 19.30 14.02
N PRO A 650 19.66 18.85 14.48
CA PRO A 650 18.64 19.72 15.08
C PRO A 650 19.03 20.26 16.46
N GLY A 651 20.09 19.74 17.07
CA GLY A 651 20.58 20.18 18.39
C GLY A 651 21.53 21.38 18.33
N MET A 652 21.99 21.80 17.14
CA MET A 652 22.89 22.94 17.00
C MET A 652 22.14 24.26 16.69
N PRO A 653 22.55 25.41 17.28
CA PRO A 653 21.80 26.68 17.19
C PRO A 653 21.59 27.29 15.80
N ASN A 654 22.11 26.68 14.72
CA ASN A 654 22.01 27.17 13.35
C ASN A 654 21.77 26.03 12.34
N TRP A 655 21.26 24.86 12.79
CA TRP A 655 20.78 23.82 11.87
C TRP A 655 21.83 23.47 10.79
N ARG A 656 23.00 22.98 11.23
CA ARG A 656 24.16 22.79 10.34
C ARG A 656 23.81 21.78 9.25
N TYR A 657 23.52 22.30 8.06
CA TYR A 657 23.15 21.54 6.87
C TYR A 657 24.39 21.24 6.03
N GLU A 658 24.86 19.99 6.10
CA GLU A 658 26.11 19.59 5.44
C GLU A 658 25.87 18.52 4.39
N GLN A 659 26.44 18.72 3.21
CA GLN A 659 26.51 17.68 2.20
C GLN A 659 27.37 16.51 2.73
N SER A 660 26.75 15.35 2.88
CA SER A 660 27.42 14.13 3.34
C SER A 660 27.86 13.27 2.17
N PHE A 661 27.06 13.27 1.10
CA PHE A 661 27.33 12.54 -0.13
C PHE A 661 26.76 13.31 -1.33
N GLN A 662 27.47 13.25 -2.45
CA GLN A 662 27.03 13.73 -3.76
C GLN A 662 27.11 12.56 -4.74
N GLY A 663 25.96 12.18 -5.29
CA GLY A 663 25.85 11.19 -6.35
C GLY A 663 26.11 11.76 -7.73
N ASP A 664 25.92 10.93 -8.75
CA ASP A 664 25.93 11.36 -10.15
C ASP A 664 24.77 12.33 -10.42
N ALA A 665 24.97 13.31 -11.31
CA ALA A 665 23.97 14.30 -11.70
C ALA A 665 22.73 13.70 -12.38
N ASN A 666 22.82 12.47 -12.89
CA ASN A 666 21.73 11.77 -13.57
C ASN A 666 21.02 10.74 -12.68
N VAL A 667 21.47 10.59 -11.43
CA VAL A 667 20.94 9.61 -10.48
C VAL A 667 20.08 10.34 -9.46
N ARG A 668 18.85 9.87 -9.25
CA ARG A 668 17.96 10.38 -8.19
C ARG A 668 17.79 9.33 -7.10
N ILE A 669 17.62 9.83 -5.88
CA ILE A 669 17.36 9.02 -4.71
C ILE A 669 15.86 9.06 -4.43
N ASP A 670 15.19 7.92 -4.52
CA ASP A 670 13.74 7.82 -4.29
C ASP A 670 13.40 7.60 -2.82
N ALA A 671 14.04 6.60 -2.23
CA ALA A 671 13.88 6.24 -0.83
C ALA A 671 15.22 5.79 -0.25
N MET A 672 15.37 5.98 1.05
CA MET A 672 16.63 5.73 1.74
C MET A 672 16.38 5.13 3.12
N ASP A 673 17.20 4.18 3.53
CA ASP A 673 17.22 3.73 4.93
C ASP A 673 18.66 3.47 5.40
N LEU A 674 18.85 3.36 6.70
CA LEU A 674 20.18 3.36 7.32
C LEU A 674 20.42 2.12 8.19
N HIS A 675 21.69 1.73 8.30
CA HIS A 675 22.17 0.72 9.23
C HIS A 675 23.21 1.35 10.16
N VAL A 676 22.80 1.66 11.39
CA VAL A 676 23.57 2.44 12.35
C VAL A 676 24.84 1.71 12.78
N LYS A 677 24.77 0.40 13.00
CA LYS A 677 25.91 -0.40 13.48
C LYS A 677 27.09 -0.41 12.52
N THR A 678 26.81 -0.45 11.21
CA THR A 678 27.85 -0.46 10.16
C THR A 678 28.08 0.92 9.55
N ASN A 679 27.43 1.98 10.04
CA ASN A 679 27.48 3.32 9.45
C ASN A 679 27.15 3.32 7.95
N ARG A 680 26.16 2.54 7.50
CA ARG A 680 25.80 2.46 6.08
C ARG A 680 24.45 3.09 5.82
N ILE A 681 24.33 3.75 4.68
CA ILE A 681 23.07 4.21 4.10
C ILE A 681 22.81 3.40 2.84
N TYR A 682 21.57 2.95 2.67
CA TYR A 682 21.07 2.24 1.51
C TYR A 682 20.00 3.10 0.83
N TRP A 683 19.99 3.14 -0.49
CA TRP A 683 18.95 3.86 -1.23
C TRP A 683 18.59 3.19 -2.54
N THR A 684 17.37 3.45 -2.99
CA THR A 684 16.84 3.03 -4.28
C THR A 684 17.00 4.13 -5.32
N ASN A 685 17.17 3.72 -6.57
CA ASN A 685 17.12 4.59 -7.72
C ASN A 685 16.29 3.90 -8.81
N TRP A 686 15.12 4.47 -9.09
CA TRP A 686 14.20 3.92 -10.08
C TRP A 686 14.68 4.08 -11.52
N HIS A 687 15.28 5.22 -11.87
CA HIS A 687 15.77 5.52 -13.22
C HIS A 687 16.84 4.54 -13.70
N THR A 688 17.66 4.03 -12.77
CA THR A 688 18.74 3.07 -13.09
C THR A 688 18.38 1.62 -12.74
N GLY A 689 17.25 1.38 -12.07
CA GLY A 689 16.85 0.05 -11.61
C GLY A 689 17.86 -0.57 -10.65
N ARG A 690 18.44 0.22 -9.73
CA ARG A 690 19.51 -0.23 -8.83
C ARG A 690 19.28 0.19 -7.38
N ILE A 691 19.86 -0.60 -6.48
CA ILE A 691 19.99 -0.27 -5.05
C ILE A 691 21.47 -0.08 -4.75
N SER A 692 21.80 1.03 -4.09
CA SER A 692 23.17 1.41 -3.79
C SER A 692 23.38 1.60 -2.30
N SER A 693 24.62 1.48 -1.86
CA SER A 693 25.01 1.68 -0.46
C SER A 693 26.21 2.60 -0.33
N TYR A 694 26.26 3.37 0.76
CA TYR A 694 27.33 4.31 1.08
C TYR A 694 27.72 4.18 2.55
N GLU A 695 29.01 4.07 2.81
CA GLU A 695 29.56 4.03 4.17
C GLU A 695 29.90 5.45 4.64
N LEU A 696 29.28 5.87 5.73
CA LEU A 696 29.47 7.17 6.34
C LEU A 696 30.86 7.27 7.01
N PRO A 697 31.58 8.39 6.85
CA PRO A 697 32.89 8.57 7.44
C PRO A 697 32.81 8.61 8.98
N SER A 698 33.56 7.73 9.64
CA SER A 698 33.63 7.66 11.11
C SER A 698 34.40 8.85 11.68
N SER A 699 33.81 9.56 12.65
CA SER A 699 34.37 10.77 13.28
C SER A 699 35.59 10.55 14.20
N SER A 700 36.22 9.36 14.18
CA SER A 700 37.28 8.95 15.11
C SER A 700 38.71 9.02 14.57
N SER A 701 38.95 9.49 13.34
CA SER A 701 40.31 9.57 12.75
C SER A 701 40.95 10.97 12.84
N SER A 702 40.83 11.64 13.99
CA SER A 702 41.56 12.89 14.25
C SER A 702 42.40 12.83 15.53
N SER A 703 43.55 12.14 15.47
CA SER A 703 44.75 12.49 16.26
C SER A 703 45.92 11.52 16.01
N SER A 704 46.92 11.96 15.23
CA SER A 704 48.32 12.06 15.71
C SER A 704 49.31 12.52 14.61
N SER A 705 50.02 13.61 14.96
CA SER A 705 51.36 14.02 14.53
C SER A 705 51.64 14.32 13.03
N GLY A 706 51.81 15.60 12.72
CA GLY A 706 52.19 16.08 11.39
C GLY A 706 53.69 16.33 11.18
N THR A 707 54.03 16.72 9.95
CA THR A 707 55.05 17.76 9.67
C THR A 707 54.72 18.44 8.35
N SER A 708 54.92 19.76 8.34
CA SER A 708 54.63 20.79 7.34
C SER A 708 54.89 20.49 5.85
N SER A 709 53.93 20.86 4.98
CA SER A 709 54.21 21.72 3.82
C SER A 709 52.94 22.36 3.26
N ASN A 710 52.94 23.69 3.15
CA ASN A 710 51.92 24.51 2.50
C ASN A 710 51.71 24.13 1.03
N THR A 711 50.51 23.68 0.68
CA THR A 711 49.91 23.95 -0.64
C THR A 711 48.39 24.03 -0.51
N ARG A 712 47.86 25.25 -0.67
CA ARG A 712 46.45 25.48 -1.02
C ARG A 712 46.22 24.92 -2.44
N ARG A 713 45.45 23.84 -2.57
CA ARG A 713 44.77 23.41 -3.81
C ARG A 713 43.69 22.37 -3.46
N ASN A 714 42.46 22.65 -3.89
CA ASN A 714 41.29 21.76 -4.01
C ASN A 714 41.36 20.40 -3.32
N ARG A 715 40.76 20.29 -2.12
CA ARG A 715 40.33 18.99 -1.59
C ARG A 715 39.05 18.57 -2.32
N ARG A 716 39.21 17.80 -3.40
CA ARG A 716 38.19 16.82 -3.82
C ARG A 716 38.00 15.86 -2.64
N HIS A 717 36.82 15.88 -2.02
CA HIS A 717 36.39 14.82 -1.11
C HIS A 717 36.00 13.62 -1.97
N SER A 718 36.84 12.59 -1.99
CA SER A 718 36.50 11.26 -2.50
C SER A 718 37.16 10.24 -1.56
N GLU A 719 36.57 9.04 -1.50
CA GLU A 719 36.90 7.87 -0.67
C GLU A 719 36.03 7.62 0.59
N GLY A 720 34.72 7.83 0.47
CA GLY A 720 33.76 6.82 0.94
C GLY A 720 33.25 6.08 -0.31
N GLY A 721 33.56 4.79 -0.45
CA GLY A 721 33.23 4.05 -1.67
C GLY A 721 31.73 3.79 -1.78
N VAL A 722 31.07 4.39 -2.77
CA VAL A 722 29.71 3.98 -3.15
C VAL A 722 29.80 2.54 -3.65
N THR A 723 29.05 1.65 -3.02
CA THR A 723 28.97 0.25 -3.41
C THR A 723 27.59 -0.01 -3.98
N THR A 724 27.50 -0.13 -5.30
CA THR A 724 26.28 -0.61 -5.97
C THR A 724 26.09 -2.07 -5.62
N LEU A 725 24.94 -2.43 -5.06
CA LEU A 725 24.64 -3.82 -4.73
C LEU A 725 24.36 -4.58 -6.03
N GLU A 726 25.08 -5.67 -6.25
CA GLU A 726 24.83 -6.58 -7.38
C GLU A 726 23.65 -7.49 -7.05
N ILE A 727 22.44 -6.94 -7.19
CA ILE A 727 21.21 -7.71 -7.05
C ILE A 727 20.97 -8.47 -8.36
N VAL A 728 20.84 -9.79 -8.28
CA VAL A 728 20.59 -10.65 -9.45
C VAL A 728 19.23 -10.31 -10.06
N GLY A 729 19.22 -9.97 -11.35
CA GLY A 729 18.02 -9.58 -12.12
C GLY A 729 17.79 -8.07 -12.17
N HIS A 730 17.21 -7.58 -13.27
CA HIS A 730 16.86 -6.16 -13.44
C HIS A 730 15.73 -5.76 -12.47
N LEU A 731 15.87 -4.63 -11.76
CA LEU A 731 14.82 -4.07 -10.92
C LEU A 731 14.00 -3.06 -11.74
N ASN A 732 12.68 -3.14 -11.64
CA ASN A 732 11.74 -2.30 -12.37
C ASN A 732 11.02 -1.33 -11.41
N MET A 733 11.50 -0.10 -11.32
CA MET A 733 10.99 0.94 -10.41
C MET A 733 10.98 0.55 -8.91
N PRO A 734 12.15 0.32 -8.28
CA PRO A 734 12.24 0.21 -6.83
C PRO A 734 11.92 1.56 -6.16
N ARG A 735 10.85 1.64 -5.37
CA ARG A 735 10.34 2.90 -4.80
C ARG A 735 10.57 3.08 -3.30
N GLY A 736 10.59 2.01 -2.53
CA GLY A 736 10.76 2.05 -1.08
C GLY A 736 11.77 1.01 -0.61
N ILE A 737 12.43 1.28 0.53
CA ILE A 737 13.46 0.42 1.09
C ILE A 737 13.41 0.41 2.61
N ALA A 738 13.67 -0.74 3.23
CA ALA A 738 13.71 -0.89 4.67
C ALA A 738 14.81 -1.88 5.09
N VAL A 739 15.58 -1.50 6.11
CA VAL A 739 16.70 -2.28 6.65
C VAL A 739 16.27 -3.03 7.91
N ASP A 740 16.41 -4.36 7.89
CA ASP A 740 16.34 -5.19 9.09
C ASP A 740 17.74 -5.31 9.71
N TRP A 741 17.99 -4.47 10.71
CA TRP A 741 19.27 -4.41 11.42
C TRP A 741 19.48 -5.57 12.40
N VAL A 742 18.47 -6.42 12.64
CA VAL A 742 18.57 -7.56 13.56
C VAL A 742 18.93 -8.82 12.79
N ALA A 743 18.16 -9.18 11.76
CA ALA A 743 18.43 -10.36 10.95
C ALA A 743 19.44 -10.09 9.82
N GLY A 744 19.74 -8.82 9.51
CA GLY A 744 20.71 -8.46 8.47
C GLY A 744 20.14 -8.60 7.06
N ASN A 745 18.86 -8.27 6.87
CA ASN A 745 18.17 -8.33 5.59
C ASN A 745 17.78 -6.93 5.09
N LEU A 746 17.59 -6.81 3.78
CA LEU A 746 17.14 -5.61 3.09
C LEU A 746 15.83 -5.92 2.37
N TYR A 747 14.81 -5.11 2.61
CA TYR A 747 13.50 -5.22 2.00
C TYR A 747 13.25 -4.03 1.09
N TRP A 748 12.61 -4.24 -0.06
CA TRP A 748 12.20 -3.15 -0.94
C TRP A 748 10.88 -3.44 -1.63
N THR A 749 10.22 -2.37 -2.04
CA THR A 749 9.01 -2.38 -2.86
C THR A 749 9.37 -2.08 -4.30
N GLU A 750 8.69 -2.77 -5.21
CA GLU A 750 8.92 -2.60 -6.64
C GLU A 750 7.59 -2.36 -7.33
N SER A 751 7.35 -1.11 -7.70
CA SER A 751 6.08 -0.68 -8.27
C SER A 751 5.91 -1.15 -9.71
N GLY A 752 6.99 -1.35 -10.46
CA GLY A 752 6.91 -1.81 -11.85
C GLY A 752 6.57 -3.29 -12.01
N ARG A 753 6.52 -4.06 -10.91
CA ARG A 753 6.14 -5.48 -10.91
C ARG A 753 5.10 -5.83 -9.84
N ASP A 754 4.66 -4.86 -9.06
CA ASP A 754 3.73 -5.07 -7.94
C ASP A 754 4.19 -6.18 -6.98
N VAL A 755 5.46 -6.08 -6.54
CA VAL A 755 6.06 -7.05 -5.62
C VAL A 755 6.75 -6.39 -4.43
N ILE A 756 6.86 -7.16 -3.34
CA ILE A 756 7.76 -6.87 -2.22
C ILE A 756 8.82 -7.96 -2.17
N GLU A 757 10.08 -7.54 -2.09
CA GLU A 757 11.22 -8.43 -2.16
C GLU A 757 12.15 -8.26 -0.96
N VAL A 758 12.94 -9.31 -0.70
CA VAL A 758 13.96 -9.34 0.35
C VAL A 758 15.27 -9.92 -0.20
N ALA A 759 16.38 -9.41 0.30
CA ALA A 759 17.71 -9.97 0.11
C ALA A 759 18.53 -9.79 1.39
N GLN A 760 19.71 -10.40 1.48
CA GLN A 760 20.67 -10.05 2.53
C GLN A 760 21.21 -8.63 2.32
N LEU A 761 21.75 -8.00 3.36
CA LEU A 761 22.39 -6.67 3.27
C LEU A 761 23.55 -6.59 2.26
N SER A 762 24.10 -7.73 1.83
CA SER A 762 25.11 -7.87 0.78
C SER A 762 24.54 -7.78 -0.65
N GLY A 763 23.22 -7.83 -0.81
CA GLY A 763 22.53 -7.94 -2.10
C GLY A 763 22.35 -9.37 -2.61
N GLN A 764 22.91 -10.36 -1.90
CA GLN A 764 22.80 -11.77 -2.26
C GLN A 764 21.50 -12.41 -1.74
N HIS A 765 21.16 -13.58 -2.29
CA HIS A 765 20.03 -14.41 -1.85
C HIS A 765 18.67 -13.70 -1.89
N ARG A 766 18.31 -13.18 -3.07
CA ARG A 766 17.04 -12.49 -3.30
C ARG A 766 15.83 -13.43 -3.33
N LYS A 767 14.73 -13.03 -2.69
CA LYS A 767 13.44 -13.73 -2.70
C LYS A 767 12.28 -12.75 -2.84
N THR A 768 11.31 -13.07 -3.68
CA THR A 768 10.02 -12.37 -3.74
C THR A 768 9.11 -12.87 -2.62
N LEU A 769 8.62 -11.97 -1.76
CA LEU A 769 7.78 -12.30 -0.60
C LEU A 769 6.29 -12.20 -0.91
N ILE A 770 5.89 -11.14 -1.63
CA ILE A 770 4.50 -10.85 -1.97
C ILE A 770 4.44 -10.52 -3.46
N SER A 771 3.47 -11.11 -4.16
CA SER A 771 3.20 -10.88 -5.58
C SER A 771 1.72 -11.07 -5.90
N GLY A 772 1.16 -10.26 -6.78
CA GLY A 772 -0.18 -10.48 -7.38
C GLY A 772 -1.39 -10.10 -6.52
N MET A 773 -1.18 -9.46 -5.36
CA MET A 773 -2.26 -8.95 -4.49
C MET A 773 -2.02 -7.50 -4.03
N ILE A 774 -1.11 -6.80 -4.70
CA ILE A 774 -0.73 -5.42 -4.42
C ILE A 774 -0.68 -4.66 -5.74
N ASP A 775 -0.85 -3.34 -5.69
CA ASP A 775 -0.85 -2.44 -6.85
C ASP A 775 -0.06 -1.19 -6.44
N GLU A 776 0.99 -0.86 -7.20
CA GLU A 776 1.91 0.25 -6.97
C GLU A 776 2.44 0.39 -5.52
N PRO A 777 3.14 -0.63 -4.98
CA PRO A 777 3.75 -0.52 -3.65
C PRO A 777 4.80 0.61 -3.58
N ASN A 778 4.61 1.57 -2.67
CA ASN A 778 5.47 2.74 -2.50
C ASN A 778 6.39 2.62 -1.27
N ALA A 779 5.95 3.03 -0.08
CA ALA A 779 6.79 3.03 1.13
C ALA A 779 6.72 1.69 1.89
N ILE A 780 7.82 1.30 2.54
CA ILE A 780 7.92 0.10 3.38
C ILE A 780 8.70 0.40 4.66
N VAL A 781 8.30 -0.22 5.77
CA VAL A 781 9.00 -0.18 7.05
C VAL A 781 8.97 -1.56 7.69
N VAL A 782 9.99 -1.90 8.48
CA VAL A 782 10.08 -3.18 9.20
C VAL A 782 10.11 -2.96 10.72
N ASP A 783 9.58 -3.92 11.49
CA ASP A 783 9.72 -4.00 12.96
C ASP A 783 10.50 -5.26 13.36
N PRO A 784 11.84 -5.24 13.26
CA PRO A 784 12.67 -6.42 13.50
C PRO A 784 12.56 -7.00 14.90
N GLN A 785 12.05 -6.24 15.88
CA GLN A 785 11.87 -6.75 17.25
C GLN A 785 10.67 -7.67 17.35
N ARG A 786 9.65 -7.46 16.51
CA ARG A 786 8.43 -8.26 16.50
C ARG A 786 8.48 -9.40 15.50
N GLY A 787 9.39 -9.35 14.52
CA GLY A 787 9.43 -10.27 13.38
C GLY A 787 8.45 -9.80 12.33
#